data_AF-A0A423PYG1-F1
#
_entry.id   AF-A0A423PYG1-F1
#
_cell.length_a   1.000
_cell.length_b   1.000
_cell.length_c   1.000
_cell.angle_alpha   90.00
_cell.angle_beta   90.00
_cell.angle_gamma   90.00
#
_symmetry.space_group_name_H-M   'P 1'
#
loop_
_entity.id
_entity.type
_entity.pdbx_description
1 polymer ?
#
loop_
_entity_poly.entity_id
_entity_poly.type
_entity_poly.pdbx_seq_one_letter_code
_entity_poly.pdbx_strand_id
1 'polypeptide(L)'
;MANTRTNTRGFDLPLFIVGGLVLLSGIALAGAGGYLAGLGGSWYYLVAGIGMLIAGPLIMAGVRIGIWLYALVFIGTLGWTVWEAGLNYWRWVPRLDVVLVLGILVALVSRRVGEPFSRGFKWGVSGALVIALVVAGGLAFVPYGFTHPGQVPGANSVDVATDTGNVQAANNPAQGDWAAYGRDQAATRYSPTHQITAKNVADLGKVWQYQTGDRLDHRWGAETTPLKVGDSMYLCTSLGKVISLDAATGKQNWVYDAKVAKKNIPYTAACRGVTYYNVPQAKTASLPTGPDGQPACAARIVYGTQDARLIEVDARTGKLCRDFGHNGQLSIADHLGYNPAGYVAINSAPVIVNGVLITGHQTIDGQRRYAPSGVIKAYDAVTGEPAWVWDPGNPDVNTPMQGDGEYVRGSPDMWTTAVGDDKLDMIYLPMANASGDYWSGSRTPAMNKWATGVVALDASTGKPVWHFQTSHMDVWDYDPGSQPTLIDFPDSNGDKVPALMMPTKQGSIFVFNRQTGELLGGGATEKPVPQGGAEADLRTATQPYSNYATLQQPRLTDRDMWGISPFDQLYCRIQYSQARYDGMYTPPMANQPWIEYTGYNGGSDWGSLAIDTRRGVIIANYNDVPNYNRLVPRARANELGWVPREQQKVDKGGAEGAGDPQMGTPYAIDVNAGWRVPYTHMPCTEPPYGHIRAISLSSGKTLWDRPLGTARANGPFGLPTYMPINIGTPNNGGPAVTAGGLVFIAAATDNLIRAIDIETGKTVWSDVLPAGGQATPMVYSVNGREFVTIVATGHHFMQTPMGDYVVTYALASDDDDGQNTPQLSTGSDKGARTTTNPAADQPSNTLTPADVPGESAQGQIRADDSNAGSANAMSGRDTDRSEASDNATGGNDRSASSPLPNRAAPGEATSADEMSDNDTRSAADANRAAPDANSADSADSADETSGDTAGQDGSDDTESPGPSIDNDTTSAAPEARETAPTPAENTMSSGSNTTPLAPAEDHTTPSQH
;
A
#
# COMPACT_ATOMS: atom_id res chain seq x y z
N MET A 1 78.48 25.08 21.81
CA MET A 1 77.17 25.30 22.47
C MET A 1 76.09 24.80 21.53
N ALA A 2 75.03 24.16 22.05
CA ALA A 2 73.98 23.57 21.20
C ALA A 2 73.04 24.65 20.65
N ASN A 3 72.71 24.57 19.36
CA ASN A 3 71.77 25.49 18.71
C ASN A 3 70.35 24.91 18.75
N THR A 4 69.73 24.97 19.93
CA THR A 4 68.43 24.35 20.22
C THR A 4 67.30 25.12 19.54
N ARG A 5 67.11 24.91 18.23
CA ARG A 5 65.90 25.34 17.52
C ARG A 5 64.69 24.60 18.10
N THR A 6 63.96 25.26 19.00
CA THR A 6 62.64 24.84 19.48
C THR A 6 61.70 24.79 18.28
N ASN A 7 61.56 23.59 17.70
CA ASN A 7 60.80 23.36 16.49
C ASN A 7 59.29 23.31 16.80
N THR A 8 58.73 24.48 17.14
CA THR A 8 57.30 24.67 17.34
C THR A 8 56.57 24.39 16.03
N ARG A 9 56.04 23.16 15.90
CA ARG A 9 55.12 22.82 14.81
C ARG A 9 53.94 23.78 14.87
N GLY A 10 53.86 24.70 13.90
CA GLY A 10 52.72 25.58 13.76
C GLY A 10 51.43 24.77 13.58
N PHE A 11 50.33 25.27 14.10
CA PHE A 11 49.02 24.65 13.98
C PHE A 11 48.58 24.59 12.51
N ASP A 12 48.62 23.39 11.92
CA ASP A 12 48.21 23.16 10.53
C ASP A 12 46.70 22.87 10.48
N LEU A 13 45.91 23.93 10.31
CA LEU A 13 44.46 23.88 10.37
C LEU A 13 43.84 22.77 9.47
N PRO A 14 44.24 22.58 8.19
CA PRO A 14 43.78 21.44 7.39
C PRO A 14 44.15 20.06 7.93
N LEU A 15 45.34 19.85 8.51
CA LEU A 15 45.64 18.58 9.19
C LEU A 15 44.78 18.38 10.45
N PHE A 16 44.52 19.46 11.19
CA PHE A 16 43.62 19.44 12.35
C PHE A 16 42.18 19.10 11.95
N ILE A 17 41.63 19.75 10.92
CA ILE A 17 40.27 19.48 10.41
C ILE A 17 40.14 18.03 9.91
N VAL A 18 41.02 17.57 9.02
CA VAL A 18 40.89 16.23 8.43
C VAL A 18 41.16 15.13 9.48
N GLY A 19 42.16 15.32 10.35
CA GLY A 19 42.39 14.41 11.46
C GLY A 19 41.26 14.41 12.50
N GLY A 20 40.60 15.55 12.70
CA GLY A 20 39.42 15.70 13.54
C GLY A 20 38.19 14.97 12.98
N LEU A 21 37.92 15.11 11.67
CA LEU A 21 36.85 14.36 10.99
C LEU A 21 37.08 12.85 11.09
N VAL A 22 38.30 12.38 10.78
CA VAL A 22 38.68 10.96 10.94
C VAL A 22 38.53 10.49 12.38
N LEU A 23 38.92 11.29 13.38
CA LEU A 23 38.72 10.96 14.79
C LEU A 23 37.22 10.83 15.15
N LEU A 24 36.38 11.78 14.72
CA LEU A 24 34.95 11.77 15.02
C LEU A 24 34.24 10.57 14.39
N SER A 25 34.53 10.25 13.12
CA SER A 25 34.06 9.01 12.49
C SER A 25 34.57 7.78 13.23
N GLY A 26 35.84 7.78 13.67
CA GLY A 26 36.40 6.71 14.50
C GLY A 26 35.67 6.49 15.82
N ILE A 27 35.30 7.57 16.54
CA ILE A 27 34.52 7.49 17.79
C ILE A 27 33.17 6.82 17.54
N ALA A 28 32.43 7.27 16.51
CA ALA A 28 31.11 6.73 16.19
C ALA A 28 31.19 5.25 15.79
N LEU A 29 32.07 4.89 14.86
CA LEU A 29 32.23 3.52 14.36
C LEU A 29 32.77 2.57 15.44
N ALA A 30 33.69 3.02 16.31
CA ALA A 30 34.21 2.19 17.39
C ALA A 30 33.17 1.97 18.49
N GLY A 31 32.45 3.02 18.92
CA GLY A 31 31.45 2.93 19.97
C GLY A 31 30.25 2.07 19.57
N ALA A 32 29.59 2.44 18.48
CA ALA A 32 28.41 1.70 17.99
C ALA A 32 28.80 0.35 17.36
N GLY A 33 29.98 0.24 16.72
CA GLY A 33 30.49 -1.03 16.19
C GLY A 33 30.89 -2.01 17.28
N GLY A 34 31.40 -1.52 18.42
CA GLY A 34 31.63 -2.33 19.61
C GLY A 34 30.32 -2.85 20.22
N TYR A 35 29.27 -2.03 20.20
CA TYR A 35 27.93 -2.46 20.62
C TYR A 35 27.33 -3.50 19.67
N LEU A 36 27.41 -3.28 18.35
CA LEU A 36 26.98 -4.26 17.33
C LEU A 36 27.71 -5.60 17.48
N ALA A 37 29.03 -5.58 17.68
CA ALA A 37 29.82 -6.79 17.94
C ALA A 37 29.38 -7.50 19.23
N GLY A 38 29.00 -6.75 20.27
CA GLY A 38 28.42 -7.29 21.50
C GLY A 38 27.03 -7.93 21.33
N LEU A 39 26.28 -7.53 20.30
CA LEU A 39 25.04 -8.19 19.86
C LEU A 39 25.27 -9.38 18.91
N GLY A 40 26.53 -9.71 18.59
CA GLY A 40 26.89 -10.78 17.65
C GLY A 40 26.91 -10.36 16.17
N GLY A 41 26.68 -9.09 15.86
CA GLY A 41 26.77 -8.53 14.50
C GLY A 41 28.20 -8.27 14.02
N SER A 42 28.35 -7.57 12.90
CA SER A 42 29.66 -7.35 12.26
C SER A 42 30.66 -6.58 13.14
N TRP A 43 31.74 -7.27 13.54
CA TRP A 43 32.87 -6.68 14.27
C TRP A 43 33.68 -5.68 13.44
N TYR A 44 33.49 -5.62 12.12
CA TYR A 44 34.35 -4.83 11.24
C TYR A 44 34.29 -3.32 11.56
N TYR A 45 33.11 -2.80 11.91
CA TYR A 45 32.92 -1.41 12.32
C TYR A 45 33.79 -1.01 13.52
N LEU A 46 33.93 -1.89 14.51
CA LEU A 46 34.80 -1.67 15.67
C LEU A 46 36.27 -1.54 15.25
N VAL A 47 36.75 -2.41 14.36
CA VAL A 47 38.15 -2.43 13.93
C VAL A 47 38.49 -1.26 13.00
N ALA A 48 37.59 -0.92 12.07
CA ALA A 48 37.72 0.30 11.26
C ALA A 48 37.68 1.56 12.14
N GLY A 49 36.76 1.60 13.12
CA GLY A 49 36.64 2.66 14.11
C GLY A 49 37.92 2.85 14.93
N ILE A 50 38.49 1.78 15.49
CA ILE A 50 39.77 1.81 16.22
C ILE A 50 40.91 2.30 15.32
N GLY A 51 40.97 1.86 14.06
CA GLY A 51 41.95 2.34 13.11
C GLY A 51 41.85 3.85 12.87
N MET A 52 40.63 4.39 12.73
CA MET A 52 40.37 5.82 12.59
C MET A 52 40.61 6.61 13.90
N LEU A 53 40.24 6.07 15.06
CA LEU A 53 40.53 6.64 16.38
C LEU A 53 42.03 6.90 16.60
N ILE A 54 42.88 6.00 16.10
CA ILE A 54 44.34 6.14 16.20
C ILE A 54 44.86 7.05 15.07
N ALA A 55 44.36 6.88 13.84
CA ALA A 55 44.81 7.67 12.69
C ALA A 55 44.51 9.17 12.81
N GLY A 56 43.32 9.56 13.29
CA GLY A 56 42.88 10.95 13.38
C GLY A 56 43.84 11.86 14.18
N PRO A 57 44.12 11.57 15.47
CA PRO A 57 45.08 12.31 16.28
C PRO A 57 46.50 12.35 15.70
N LEU A 58 46.94 11.26 15.06
CA LEU A 58 48.24 11.21 14.37
C LEU A 58 48.28 12.10 13.13
N ILE A 59 47.18 12.23 12.39
CA ILE A 59 47.04 13.16 11.27
C ILE A 59 47.05 14.60 11.80
N MET A 60 46.27 14.92 12.83
CA MET A 60 46.27 16.25 13.47
C MET A 60 47.66 16.66 13.97
N ALA A 61 48.41 15.72 14.56
CA ALA A 61 49.78 15.95 15.03
C ALA A 61 50.84 16.00 13.90
N GLY A 62 50.47 15.76 12.64
CA GLY A 62 51.40 15.72 11.50
C GLY A 62 52.38 14.54 11.56
N VAL A 63 51.89 13.34 11.89
CA VAL A 63 52.68 12.11 12.02
C VAL A 63 52.37 11.16 10.85
N ARG A 64 53.43 10.78 10.12
CA ARG A 64 53.38 9.99 8.88
C ARG A 64 52.54 8.71 8.98
N ILE A 65 52.60 8.03 10.14
CA ILE A 65 51.94 6.75 10.36
C ILE A 65 50.40 6.89 10.44
N GLY A 66 49.85 8.07 10.76
CA GLY A 66 48.41 8.31 10.72
C GLY A 66 47.82 8.20 9.31
N ILE A 67 48.54 8.72 8.29
CA ILE A 67 48.16 8.58 6.88
C ILE A 67 48.14 7.11 6.46
N TRP A 68 49.13 6.33 6.89
CA TRP A 68 49.24 4.90 6.57
C TRP A 68 48.21 4.03 7.29
N LEU A 69 47.92 4.31 8.56
CA LEU A 69 46.86 3.64 9.31
C LEU A 69 45.50 3.92 8.67
N TYR A 70 45.25 5.14 8.22
CA TYR A 70 44.04 5.46 7.47
C TYR A 70 43.97 4.69 6.14
N ALA A 71 45.07 4.65 5.37
CA ALA A 71 45.12 3.90 4.11
C ALA A 71 44.90 2.38 4.33
N LEU A 72 45.39 1.82 5.44
CA LEU A 72 45.14 0.44 5.84
C LEU A 72 43.66 0.20 6.19
N VAL A 73 43.00 1.14 6.88
CA VAL A 73 41.54 1.09 7.11
C VAL A 73 40.80 1.10 5.77
N PHE A 74 41.08 2.07 4.88
CA PHE A 74 40.43 2.16 3.56
C PHE A 74 40.57 0.86 2.74
N ILE A 75 41.79 0.31 2.63
CA ILE A 75 42.04 -0.95 1.91
C ILE A 75 41.31 -2.13 2.60
N GLY A 76 41.32 -2.17 3.93
CA GLY A 76 40.58 -3.16 4.70
C GLY A 76 39.06 -3.07 4.51
N THR A 77 38.51 -1.85 4.41
CA THR A 77 37.07 -1.63 4.23
C THR A 77 36.65 -2.00 2.82
N LEU A 78 37.47 -1.71 1.81
CA LEU A 78 37.26 -2.19 0.44
C LEU A 78 37.29 -3.73 0.38
N GLY A 79 38.27 -4.37 1.02
CA GLY A 79 38.36 -5.83 1.10
C GLY A 79 37.16 -6.47 1.81
N TRP A 80 36.74 -5.91 2.96
CA TRP A 80 35.54 -6.36 3.68
C TRP A 80 34.26 -6.14 2.86
N THR A 81 34.14 -5.02 2.16
CA THR A 81 33.00 -4.72 1.28
C THR A 81 32.88 -5.75 0.15
N VAL A 82 33.99 -6.02 -0.56
CA VAL A 82 34.02 -7.05 -1.62
C VAL A 82 33.65 -8.44 -1.07
N TRP A 83 34.15 -8.79 0.12
CA TRP A 83 33.87 -10.08 0.77
C TRP A 83 32.41 -10.22 1.25
N GLU A 84 31.82 -9.16 1.81
CA GLU A 84 30.48 -9.22 2.42
C GLU A 84 29.35 -8.96 1.41
N ALA A 85 29.59 -8.09 0.42
CA ALA A 85 28.59 -7.59 -0.52
C ALA A 85 28.80 -8.04 -1.98
N GLY A 86 29.92 -8.71 -2.30
CA GLY A 86 30.25 -9.10 -3.67
C GLY A 86 30.35 -7.88 -4.59
N LEU A 87 29.57 -7.87 -5.68
CA LEU A 87 29.53 -6.78 -6.66
C LEU A 87 28.19 -6.01 -6.68
N ASN A 88 27.34 -6.17 -5.66
CA ASN A 88 26.11 -5.37 -5.56
C ASN A 88 26.48 -3.91 -5.22
N TYR A 89 26.27 -3.01 -6.19
CA TYR A 89 26.58 -1.59 -6.08
C TYR A 89 25.91 -0.91 -4.88
N TRP A 90 24.62 -1.17 -4.63
CA TRP A 90 23.89 -0.49 -3.56
C TRP A 90 24.49 -0.82 -2.20
N ARG A 91 24.86 -2.08 -1.96
CA ARG A 91 25.58 -2.49 -0.74
C ARG A 91 26.93 -1.80 -0.57
N TRP A 92 27.62 -1.42 -1.64
CA TRP A 92 28.92 -0.74 -1.52
C TRP A 92 28.78 0.70 -1.00
N VAL A 93 27.65 1.38 -1.27
CA VAL A 93 27.43 2.79 -0.92
C VAL A 93 27.70 3.07 0.57
N PRO A 94 26.91 2.59 1.54
CA PRO A 94 27.14 2.90 2.96
C PRO A 94 28.39 2.25 3.56
N ARG A 95 29.04 1.32 2.84
CA ARG A 95 30.27 0.69 3.32
C ARG A 95 31.50 1.51 2.97
N LEU A 96 31.45 2.34 1.92
CA LEU A 96 32.62 3.00 1.34
C LEU A 96 32.49 4.50 1.10
N ASP A 97 31.30 5.11 1.08
CA ASP A 97 31.10 6.52 0.74
C ASP A 97 31.92 7.49 1.62
N VAL A 98 31.70 7.50 2.94
CA VAL A 98 32.40 8.36 3.89
C VAL A 98 33.89 7.99 3.97
N VAL A 99 34.21 6.71 3.82
CA VAL A 99 35.58 6.19 3.88
C VAL A 99 36.40 6.61 2.64
N LEU A 100 35.76 6.71 1.47
CA LEU A 100 36.34 7.23 0.24
C LEU A 100 36.48 8.76 0.29
N VAL A 101 35.47 9.48 0.76
CA VAL A 101 35.53 10.95 0.92
C VAL A 101 36.63 11.34 1.92
N LEU A 102 36.70 10.69 3.08
CA LEU A 102 37.80 10.88 4.04
C LEU A 102 39.14 10.43 3.45
N GLY A 103 39.19 9.34 2.67
CA GLY A 103 40.39 8.91 1.96
C GLY A 103 40.94 9.97 0.99
N ILE A 104 40.06 10.63 0.23
CA ILE A 104 40.42 11.76 -0.65
C ILE A 104 40.98 12.92 0.19
N LEU A 105 40.32 13.30 1.28
CA LEU A 105 40.79 14.36 2.17
C LEU A 105 42.15 14.04 2.81
N VAL A 106 42.34 12.81 3.28
CA VAL A 106 43.60 12.31 3.85
C VAL A 106 44.72 12.31 2.82
N ALA A 107 44.46 11.86 1.58
CA ALA A 107 45.41 11.96 0.47
C ALA A 107 45.78 13.42 0.17
N LEU A 108 44.80 14.33 0.15
CA LEU A 108 45.00 15.77 -0.08
C LEU A 108 45.74 16.50 1.05
N VAL A 109 45.74 16.02 2.30
CA VAL A 109 46.59 16.58 3.37
C VAL A 109 47.93 15.85 3.56
N SER A 110 48.10 14.63 3.04
CA SER A 110 49.34 13.85 3.13
C SER A 110 50.58 14.61 2.64
N ARG A 111 50.42 15.52 1.67
CA ARG A 111 51.47 16.44 1.16
C ARG A 111 52.06 17.38 2.21
N ARG A 112 51.40 17.58 3.36
CA ARG A 112 51.88 18.40 4.49
C ARG A 112 52.66 17.59 5.52
N VAL A 113 52.62 16.26 5.42
CA VAL A 113 53.29 15.33 6.33
C VAL A 113 54.63 14.87 5.73
N GLY A 114 55.68 14.81 6.55
CA GLY A 114 57.07 14.80 6.08
C GLY A 114 57.46 13.67 5.10
N GLU A 115 58.33 14.01 4.16
CA GLU A 115 58.61 13.25 2.93
C GLU A 115 59.10 11.80 3.11
N PRO A 116 58.52 10.88 2.30
CA PRO A 116 59.35 10.04 1.44
C PRO A 116 58.81 9.82 0.01
N PHE A 117 57.80 10.56 -0.48
CA PHE A 117 57.11 10.27 -1.75
C PHE A 117 57.08 11.44 -2.72
N SER A 118 57.33 11.17 -4.01
CA SER A 118 57.31 12.21 -5.04
C SER A 118 55.99 12.96 -5.08
N ARG A 119 56.04 14.26 -5.41
CA ARG A 119 54.85 15.10 -5.59
C ARG A 119 53.87 14.48 -6.58
N GLY A 120 54.36 13.89 -7.67
CA GLY A 120 53.54 13.18 -8.66
C GLY A 120 52.75 12.01 -8.08
N PHE A 121 53.37 11.17 -7.25
CA PHE A 121 52.68 10.03 -6.61
C PHE A 121 51.51 10.47 -5.73
N LYS A 122 51.69 11.53 -4.91
CA LYS A 122 50.65 12.07 -4.03
C LYS A 122 49.44 12.62 -4.80
N TRP A 123 49.69 13.29 -5.93
CA TRP A 123 48.63 13.75 -6.84
C TRP A 123 47.96 12.57 -7.57
N GLY A 124 48.73 11.55 -7.98
CA GLY A 124 48.21 10.34 -8.62
C GLY A 124 47.22 9.57 -7.73
N VAL A 125 47.56 9.35 -6.45
CA VAL A 125 46.66 8.70 -5.47
C VAL A 125 45.39 9.54 -5.24
N SER A 126 45.53 10.86 -5.06
CA SER A 126 44.38 11.76 -4.88
C SER A 126 43.46 11.74 -6.11
N GLY A 127 44.04 11.78 -7.31
CA GLY A 127 43.30 11.70 -8.57
C GLY A 127 42.60 10.35 -8.77
N ALA A 128 43.26 9.24 -8.45
CA ALA A 128 42.68 7.90 -8.55
C ALA A 128 41.45 7.72 -7.62
N LEU A 129 41.51 8.24 -6.38
CA LEU A 129 40.38 8.19 -5.46
C LEU A 129 39.22 9.11 -5.92
N VAL A 130 39.51 10.28 -6.49
CA VAL A 130 38.47 11.15 -7.10
C VAL A 130 37.85 10.48 -8.33
N ILE A 131 38.63 9.81 -9.17
CA ILE A 131 38.11 9.02 -10.30
C ILE A 131 37.23 7.88 -9.79
N ALA A 132 37.62 7.17 -8.73
CA ALA A 132 36.79 6.13 -8.11
C ALA A 132 35.44 6.68 -7.60
N LEU A 133 35.43 7.87 -6.99
CA LEU A 133 34.20 8.55 -6.55
C LEU A 133 33.31 8.97 -7.73
N VAL A 134 33.90 9.48 -8.82
CA VAL A 134 33.16 9.84 -10.04
C VAL A 134 32.60 8.59 -10.73
N VAL A 135 33.34 7.49 -10.77
CA VAL A 135 32.86 6.20 -11.30
C VAL A 135 31.73 5.65 -10.44
N ALA A 136 31.83 5.69 -9.10
CA ALA A 136 30.76 5.28 -8.21
C ALA A 136 29.48 6.13 -8.42
N GLY A 137 29.63 7.46 -8.49
CA GLY A 137 28.51 8.37 -8.79
C GLY A 137 27.89 8.13 -10.17
N GLY A 138 28.68 7.74 -11.17
CA GLY A 138 28.18 7.33 -12.50
C GLY A 138 27.45 5.99 -12.48
N LEU A 139 27.93 5.02 -11.69
CA LEU A 139 27.29 3.70 -11.53
C LEU A 139 25.89 3.81 -10.90
N ALA A 140 25.60 4.83 -10.09
CA ALA A 140 24.27 5.09 -9.56
C ALA A 140 23.17 5.19 -10.66
N PHE A 141 23.53 5.57 -11.89
CA PHE A 141 22.59 5.71 -13.01
C PHE A 141 22.37 4.40 -13.79
N VAL A 142 23.03 3.30 -13.41
CA VAL A 142 22.79 1.97 -13.99
C VAL A 142 21.44 1.42 -13.46
N PRO A 143 20.57 0.86 -14.33
CA PRO A 143 19.30 0.28 -13.91
C PRO A 143 19.51 -1.10 -13.27
N TYR A 144 19.97 -1.13 -12.02
CA TYR A 144 20.02 -2.34 -11.19
C TYR A 144 18.62 -2.94 -10.97
N GLY A 145 18.55 -4.23 -10.62
CA GLY A 145 17.28 -4.94 -10.38
C GLY A 145 16.46 -5.26 -11.63
N PHE A 146 16.89 -4.87 -12.83
CA PHE A 146 16.21 -5.21 -14.08
C PHE A 146 16.49 -6.66 -14.50
N THR A 147 15.45 -7.45 -14.75
CA THR A 147 15.54 -8.81 -15.30
C THR A 147 14.54 -9.02 -16.45
N HIS A 148 14.90 -9.87 -17.41
CA HIS A 148 14.04 -10.24 -18.55
C HIS A 148 14.20 -11.76 -18.83
N PRO A 149 13.72 -12.64 -17.94
CA PRO A 149 13.87 -14.09 -18.08
C PRO A 149 12.93 -14.75 -19.10
N GLY A 150 11.91 -14.06 -19.60
CA GLY A 150 10.89 -14.64 -20.49
C GLY A 150 10.38 -13.67 -21.56
N GLN A 151 10.14 -14.19 -22.76
CA GLN A 151 9.60 -13.37 -23.87
C GLN A 151 8.11 -13.10 -23.68
N VAL A 152 7.73 -11.83 -23.86
CA VAL A 152 6.33 -11.39 -23.82
C VAL A 152 5.62 -11.87 -25.09
N PRO A 153 4.45 -12.53 -24.99
CA PRO A 153 3.69 -12.97 -26.16
C PRO A 153 3.27 -11.81 -27.07
N GLY A 154 3.22 -12.05 -28.37
CA GLY A 154 2.78 -11.06 -29.36
C GLY A 154 1.29 -10.71 -29.22
N ALA A 155 0.89 -9.51 -29.64
CA ALA A 155 -0.50 -9.10 -29.58
C ALA A 155 -1.43 -10.06 -30.36
N ASN A 156 -2.54 -10.45 -29.73
CA ASN A 156 -3.51 -11.46 -30.20
C ASN A 156 -2.98 -12.92 -30.20
N SER A 157 -1.95 -13.24 -29.42
CA SER A 157 -1.51 -14.63 -29.18
C SER A 157 -2.47 -15.42 -28.29
N VAL A 158 -3.27 -14.72 -27.49
CA VAL A 158 -4.30 -15.26 -26.60
C VAL A 158 -5.55 -14.41 -26.76
N ASP A 159 -6.72 -14.97 -26.47
CA ASP A 159 -7.96 -14.22 -26.25
C ASP A 159 -8.52 -14.65 -24.88
N VAL A 160 -8.15 -13.90 -23.84
CA VAL A 160 -8.62 -14.14 -22.46
C VAL A 160 -10.03 -13.54 -22.35
N ALA A 161 -11.03 -14.42 -22.29
CA ALA A 161 -12.41 -14.00 -22.12
C ALA A 161 -12.64 -13.54 -20.68
N THR A 162 -13.59 -12.63 -20.50
CA THR A 162 -13.89 -11.95 -19.23
C THR A 162 -15.40 -11.78 -19.08
N ASP A 163 -16.16 -12.80 -19.48
CA ASP A 163 -17.63 -12.76 -19.54
C ASP A 163 -18.22 -12.79 -18.12
N THR A 164 -18.76 -11.64 -17.71
CA THR A 164 -19.50 -11.42 -16.46
C THR A 164 -21.00 -11.19 -16.71
N GLY A 165 -21.49 -11.53 -17.91
CA GLY A 165 -22.85 -11.23 -18.38
C GLY A 165 -22.92 -10.01 -19.29
N ASN A 166 -24.13 -9.45 -19.43
CA ASN A 166 -24.42 -8.35 -20.36
C ASN A 166 -25.52 -7.39 -19.84
N VAL A 167 -25.72 -7.35 -18.52
CA VAL A 167 -26.85 -6.64 -17.87
C VAL A 167 -26.59 -5.14 -17.74
N GLN A 168 -25.32 -4.74 -17.64
CA GLN A 168 -24.85 -3.37 -17.45
C GLN A 168 -23.72 -3.00 -18.41
N ALA A 169 -23.51 -1.69 -18.58
CA ALA A 169 -22.39 -1.16 -19.36
C ALA A 169 -21.02 -1.58 -18.80
N ALA A 170 -20.93 -1.92 -17.50
CA ALA A 170 -19.72 -2.43 -16.88
C ALA A 170 -19.33 -3.85 -17.35
N ASN A 171 -20.29 -4.72 -17.71
CA ASN A 171 -19.97 -6.10 -18.11
C ASN A 171 -19.26 -6.17 -19.47
N ASN A 172 -19.69 -5.32 -20.41
CA ASN A 172 -19.13 -5.23 -21.76
C ASN A 172 -19.11 -3.77 -22.23
N PRO A 173 -18.19 -2.93 -21.70
CA PRO A 173 -18.13 -1.52 -22.04
C PRO A 173 -17.63 -1.30 -23.47
N ALA A 174 -18.10 -0.21 -24.08
CA ALA A 174 -17.63 0.24 -25.38
C ALA A 174 -16.10 0.38 -25.41
N GLN A 175 -15.49 0.22 -26.59
CA GLN A 175 -14.03 0.19 -26.71
C GLN A 175 -13.34 1.48 -26.23
N GLY A 176 -14.06 2.61 -26.25
CA GLY A 176 -13.59 3.90 -25.74
C GLY A 176 -14.04 4.26 -24.33
N ASP A 177 -14.66 3.33 -23.58
CA ASP A 177 -15.24 3.57 -22.25
C ASP A 177 -14.53 2.80 -21.13
N TRP A 178 -14.57 3.40 -19.93
CA TRP A 178 -14.03 2.89 -18.66
C TRP A 178 -15.17 2.93 -17.64
N ALA A 179 -16.02 1.91 -17.65
CA ALA A 179 -17.34 1.92 -17.02
C ALA A 179 -17.37 1.40 -15.57
N ALA A 180 -16.27 0.84 -15.07
CA ALA A 180 -16.08 0.43 -13.69
C ALA A 180 -14.66 0.80 -13.20
N TYR A 181 -14.41 0.71 -11.88
CA TYR A 181 -13.12 1.06 -11.26
C TYR A 181 -11.92 0.42 -12.00
N GLY A 182 -11.98 -0.88 -12.24
CA GLY A 182 -10.99 -1.64 -13.02
C GLY A 182 -11.27 -1.69 -14.53
N ARG A 183 -11.76 -0.60 -15.15
CA ARG A 183 -12.25 -0.48 -16.54
C ARG A 183 -13.58 -1.18 -16.83
N ASP A 184 -13.71 -2.43 -16.44
CA ASP A 184 -14.88 -3.29 -16.63
C ASP A 184 -15.25 -4.03 -15.33
N GLN A 185 -16.41 -4.68 -15.31
CA GLN A 185 -16.91 -5.47 -14.18
C GLN A 185 -15.96 -6.62 -13.82
N ALA A 186 -15.21 -7.13 -14.81
CA ALA A 186 -14.15 -8.11 -14.61
C ALA A 186 -12.85 -7.53 -14.00
N ALA A 187 -12.75 -6.21 -13.86
CA ALA A 187 -11.61 -5.48 -13.29
C ALA A 187 -10.26 -5.70 -14.00
N THR A 188 -10.26 -5.78 -15.34
CA THR A 188 -9.06 -6.06 -16.15
C THR A 188 -8.03 -4.92 -16.18
N ARG A 189 -8.48 -3.67 -16.02
CA ARG A 189 -7.70 -2.43 -16.29
C ARG A 189 -7.10 -2.39 -17.71
N TYR A 190 -7.73 -3.06 -18.67
CA TYR A 190 -7.29 -3.13 -20.07
C TYR A 190 -8.15 -2.28 -21.00
N SER A 191 -7.52 -1.34 -21.70
CA SER A 191 -8.15 -0.62 -22.80
C SER A 191 -7.86 -1.30 -24.15
N PRO A 192 -8.88 -1.57 -25.00
CA PRO A 192 -8.69 -2.03 -26.37
C PRO A 192 -8.20 -0.92 -27.34
N THR A 193 -7.98 0.31 -26.84
CA THR A 193 -7.41 1.43 -27.61
C THR A 193 -5.93 1.23 -27.93
N HIS A 194 -5.53 1.70 -29.11
CA HIS A 194 -4.22 1.42 -29.71
C HIS A 194 -3.75 2.52 -30.70
N GLN A 195 -4.27 3.74 -30.56
CA GLN A 195 -3.74 4.93 -31.22
C GLN A 195 -2.43 5.37 -30.56
N ILE A 196 -2.34 5.24 -29.23
CA ILE A 196 -1.11 5.46 -28.46
C ILE A 196 -0.33 4.15 -28.35
N THR A 197 0.92 4.15 -28.81
CA THR A 197 1.80 2.97 -28.88
C THR A 197 3.24 3.34 -28.53
N ALA A 198 4.11 2.36 -28.28
CA ALA A 198 5.54 2.59 -28.05
C ALA A 198 6.27 3.34 -29.20
N LYS A 199 5.65 3.49 -30.38
CA LYS A 199 6.23 4.20 -31.55
C LYS A 199 5.94 5.70 -31.57
N ASN A 200 4.87 6.16 -30.92
CA ASN A 200 4.37 7.55 -30.97
C ASN A 200 4.02 8.14 -29.60
N VAL A 201 4.12 7.36 -28.51
CA VAL A 201 3.92 7.88 -27.14
C VAL A 201 4.95 8.94 -26.73
N ALA A 202 6.07 9.08 -27.46
CA ALA A 202 7.00 10.20 -27.28
C ALA A 202 6.34 11.57 -27.56
N ASP A 203 5.31 11.61 -28.41
CA ASP A 203 4.55 12.81 -28.80
C ASP A 203 3.32 13.05 -27.89
N LEU A 204 3.17 12.28 -26.81
CA LEU A 204 2.06 12.38 -25.87
C LEU A 204 2.17 13.65 -25.00
N GLY A 205 1.25 14.59 -25.21
CA GLY A 205 1.21 15.89 -24.53
C GLY A 205 0.04 16.04 -23.58
N LYS A 206 0.16 16.93 -22.58
CA LYS A 206 -0.96 17.30 -21.69
C LYS A 206 -1.94 18.20 -22.44
N VAL A 207 -3.18 17.75 -22.59
CA VAL A 207 -4.22 18.44 -23.39
C VAL A 207 -5.21 19.23 -22.54
N TRP A 208 -5.54 18.74 -21.34
CA TRP A 208 -6.30 19.51 -20.36
C TRP A 208 -5.95 19.13 -18.92
N GLN A 209 -6.33 19.99 -17.98
CA GLN A 209 -6.16 19.80 -16.56
C GLN A 209 -7.34 20.43 -15.81
N TYR A 210 -7.91 19.71 -14.86
CA TYR A 210 -8.98 20.19 -13.98
C TYR A 210 -8.52 20.19 -12.51
N GLN A 211 -9.09 21.06 -11.68
CA GLN A 211 -8.87 21.09 -10.24
C GLN A 211 -10.20 20.98 -9.51
N THR A 212 -10.31 20.03 -8.57
CA THR A 212 -11.58 19.76 -7.86
C THR A 212 -11.92 20.79 -6.78
N GLY A 213 -10.96 21.65 -6.41
CA GLY A 213 -11.10 22.61 -5.32
C GLY A 213 -11.36 21.91 -3.98
N ASP A 214 -10.91 20.65 -3.84
CA ASP A 214 -11.23 19.77 -2.71
C ASP A 214 -9.97 19.33 -1.98
N ARG A 215 -9.40 20.27 -1.22
CA ARG A 215 -8.07 20.14 -0.62
C ARG A 215 -8.13 19.95 0.89
N LEU A 216 -7.18 19.17 1.39
CA LEU A 216 -7.02 18.84 2.80
C LEU A 216 -5.61 19.14 3.28
N ASP A 217 -5.51 19.76 4.45
CA ASP A 217 -4.26 20.21 5.07
C ASP A 217 -3.49 19.04 5.72
N HIS A 218 -4.24 18.01 6.13
CA HIS A 218 -3.76 16.75 6.71
C HIS A 218 -4.60 15.61 6.14
N ARG A 219 -4.07 14.38 6.16
CA ARG A 219 -4.82 13.16 5.81
C ARG A 219 -5.37 13.14 4.36
N TRP A 220 -4.68 13.85 3.45
CA TRP A 220 -4.96 13.82 2.01
C TRP A 220 -4.55 12.47 1.40
N GLY A 221 -5.24 12.08 0.32
CA GLY A 221 -5.07 10.77 -0.30
C GLY A 221 -6.26 10.32 -1.12
N ALA A 222 -6.76 11.12 -2.06
CA ALA A 222 -7.79 10.63 -2.98
C ALA A 222 -7.15 9.75 -4.06
N GLU A 223 -7.48 8.46 -4.04
CA GLU A 223 -6.97 7.40 -4.92
C GLU A 223 -7.84 7.21 -6.17
N THR A 224 -8.57 8.27 -6.56
CA THR A 224 -9.72 8.17 -7.46
C THR A 224 -9.32 7.79 -8.88
N THR A 225 -9.76 6.62 -9.33
CA THR A 225 -9.81 6.26 -10.75
C THR A 225 -11.18 6.71 -11.26
N PRO A 226 -11.28 7.68 -12.17
CA PRO A 226 -12.56 8.12 -12.69
C PRO A 226 -13.25 7.02 -13.51
N LEU A 227 -14.56 7.15 -13.71
CA LEU A 227 -15.27 6.45 -14.78
C LEU A 227 -15.35 7.35 -16.02
N LYS A 228 -15.46 6.75 -17.20
CA LYS A 228 -15.80 7.43 -18.45
C LYS A 228 -16.83 6.58 -19.21
N VAL A 229 -18.03 7.14 -19.42
CA VAL A 229 -19.13 6.49 -20.15
C VAL A 229 -19.74 7.48 -21.14
N GLY A 230 -19.75 7.13 -22.42
CA GLY A 230 -20.11 8.07 -23.50
C GLY A 230 -19.17 9.28 -23.53
N ASP A 231 -19.73 10.49 -23.57
CA ASP A 231 -18.93 11.73 -23.58
C ASP A 231 -18.60 12.26 -22.17
N SER A 232 -19.05 11.59 -21.11
CA SER A 232 -18.93 12.08 -19.72
C SER A 232 -17.93 11.25 -18.89
N MET A 233 -17.10 11.97 -18.15
CA MET A 233 -16.23 11.46 -17.09
C MET A 233 -16.88 11.73 -15.73
N TYR A 234 -16.68 10.83 -14.76
CA TYR A 234 -17.22 10.93 -13.39
C TYR A 234 -16.15 10.61 -12.35
N LEU A 235 -16.00 11.44 -11.32
CA LEU A 235 -15.04 11.23 -10.24
C LEU A 235 -15.57 11.69 -8.87
N CYS A 236 -15.10 11.03 -7.81
CA CYS A 236 -15.26 11.45 -6.42
C CYS A 236 -14.04 12.23 -5.89
N THR A 237 -14.11 12.70 -4.65
CA THR A 237 -13.10 13.57 -4.00
C THR A 237 -13.03 13.32 -2.48
N SER A 238 -11.98 13.82 -1.83
CA SER A 238 -11.69 13.57 -0.41
C SER A 238 -12.79 14.03 0.57
N LEU A 239 -13.52 15.11 0.28
CA LEU A 239 -14.66 15.60 1.08
C LEU A 239 -16.02 15.20 0.48
N GLY A 240 -16.05 14.17 -0.37
CA GLY A 240 -17.28 13.57 -0.86
C GLY A 240 -18.07 14.42 -1.86
N LYS A 241 -17.43 15.34 -2.59
CA LYS A 241 -18.01 15.83 -3.85
C LYS A 241 -17.94 14.73 -4.90
N VAL A 242 -18.96 14.61 -5.73
CA VAL A 242 -18.93 13.90 -7.01
C VAL A 242 -19.07 14.89 -8.15
N ILE A 243 -18.25 14.73 -9.18
CA ILE A 243 -18.07 15.70 -10.28
C ILE A 243 -18.25 14.96 -11.60
N SER A 244 -18.94 15.58 -12.55
CA SER A 244 -18.89 15.19 -13.96
C SER A 244 -18.12 16.21 -14.79
N LEU A 245 -17.23 15.70 -15.66
CA LEU A 245 -16.51 16.48 -16.66
C LEU A 245 -16.87 15.97 -18.07
N ASP A 246 -16.86 16.86 -19.05
CA ASP A 246 -16.76 16.50 -20.46
C ASP A 246 -15.42 15.78 -20.71
N ALA A 247 -15.47 14.56 -21.26
CA ALA A 247 -14.30 13.69 -21.34
C ALA A 247 -13.29 14.10 -22.43
N ALA A 248 -13.67 14.95 -23.39
CA ALA A 248 -12.75 15.46 -24.40
C ALA A 248 -11.99 16.72 -23.93
N THR A 249 -12.64 17.58 -23.16
CA THR A 249 -12.17 18.94 -22.84
C THR A 249 -11.87 19.18 -21.36
N GLY A 250 -12.29 18.29 -20.45
CA GLY A 250 -12.14 18.46 -19.00
C GLY A 250 -13.07 19.52 -18.40
N LYS A 251 -14.00 20.08 -19.17
CA LYS A 251 -14.95 21.10 -18.73
C LYS A 251 -15.97 20.48 -17.76
N GLN A 252 -16.20 21.11 -16.61
CA GLN A 252 -17.20 20.64 -15.65
C GLN A 252 -18.62 20.71 -16.23
N ASN A 253 -19.31 19.56 -16.27
CA ASN A 253 -20.73 19.44 -16.58
C ASN A 253 -21.58 19.82 -15.36
N TRP A 254 -21.29 19.17 -14.23
CA TRP A 254 -21.96 19.40 -12.95
C TRP A 254 -21.05 18.98 -11.78
N VAL A 255 -21.39 19.46 -10.58
CA VAL A 255 -20.81 19.01 -9.30
C VAL A 255 -21.92 18.89 -8.27
N TYR A 256 -21.92 17.77 -7.54
CA TYR A 256 -22.68 17.59 -6.31
C TYR A 256 -21.71 17.53 -5.13
N ASP A 257 -22.07 18.12 -4.00
CA ASP A 257 -21.22 18.24 -2.82
C ASP A 257 -21.98 17.71 -1.60
N ALA A 258 -21.56 16.55 -1.08
CA ALA A 258 -22.20 15.88 0.05
C ALA A 258 -22.00 16.58 1.41
N LYS A 259 -21.17 17.63 1.48
CA LYS A 259 -20.85 18.40 2.70
C LYS A 259 -20.26 17.54 3.84
N VAL A 260 -19.38 16.60 3.49
CA VAL A 260 -18.68 15.76 4.47
C VAL A 260 -17.82 16.63 5.40
N ALA A 261 -18.03 16.50 6.71
CA ALA A 261 -17.30 17.30 7.69
C ALA A 261 -15.86 16.77 7.90
N LYS A 262 -14.85 17.65 7.95
CA LYS A 262 -13.42 17.27 8.15
C LYS A 262 -13.16 16.35 9.38
N LYS A 263 -14.02 16.39 10.40
CA LYS A 263 -13.96 15.48 11.57
C LYS A 263 -14.26 14.00 11.22
N ASN A 264 -15.09 13.77 10.20
CA ASN A 264 -15.54 12.45 9.76
C ASN A 264 -14.55 11.76 8.81
N ILE A 265 -13.48 12.43 8.40
CA ILE A 265 -12.41 11.79 7.61
C ILE A 265 -11.68 10.74 8.49
N PRO A 266 -11.44 9.49 8.02
CA PRO A 266 -10.56 8.48 8.64
C PRO A 266 -9.08 8.89 8.70
N TYR A 267 -8.13 7.95 8.82
CA TYR A 267 -6.71 8.29 8.70
C TYR A 267 -6.34 8.83 7.29
N THR A 268 -6.97 8.34 6.22
CA THR A 268 -6.86 8.90 4.86
C THR A 268 -8.24 9.31 4.33
N ALA A 269 -8.32 10.43 3.63
CA ALA A 269 -9.50 10.86 2.87
C ALA A 269 -9.62 10.16 1.50
N ALA A 270 -9.60 8.83 1.53
CA ALA A 270 -9.53 7.97 0.35
C ALA A 270 -10.89 7.85 -0.34
N CYS A 271 -10.97 8.17 -1.63
CA CYS A 271 -12.06 7.73 -2.48
C CYS A 271 -11.48 7.12 -3.76
N ARG A 272 -11.75 5.84 -4.02
CA ARG A 272 -11.15 5.08 -5.14
C ARG A 272 -11.91 5.18 -6.45
N GLY A 273 -13.21 5.44 -6.40
CA GLY A 273 -14.03 5.57 -7.60
C GLY A 273 -15.51 5.83 -7.31
N VAL A 274 -16.30 5.81 -8.36
CA VAL A 274 -17.77 5.85 -8.32
C VAL A 274 -18.31 4.70 -9.16
N THR A 275 -19.62 4.44 -9.09
CA THR A 275 -20.26 3.31 -9.76
C THR A 275 -21.36 3.81 -10.68
N TYR A 276 -21.28 3.46 -11.96
CA TYR A 276 -22.27 3.81 -12.98
C TYR A 276 -23.33 2.70 -13.11
N TYR A 277 -24.60 3.07 -13.11
CA TYR A 277 -25.71 2.12 -13.29
C TYR A 277 -26.74 2.65 -14.29
N ASN A 278 -27.09 1.84 -15.29
CA ASN A 278 -28.24 2.06 -16.16
C ASN A 278 -29.42 1.27 -15.61
N VAL A 279 -30.51 1.96 -15.27
CA VAL A 279 -31.78 1.29 -14.92
C VAL A 279 -32.26 0.50 -16.14
N PRO A 280 -32.53 -0.81 -16.02
CA PRO A 280 -33.00 -1.62 -17.16
C PRO A 280 -34.25 -1.02 -17.80
N GLN A 281 -34.36 -1.05 -19.13
CA GLN A 281 -35.42 -0.34 -19.86
C GLN A 281 -36.84 -0.74 -19.43
N ALA A 282 -37.04 -1.98 -18.94
CA ALA A 282 -38.30 -2.44 -18.35
C ALA A 282 -38.65 -1.71 -17.03
N LYS A 283 -37.66 -1.31 -16.22
CA LYS A 283 -37.82 -0.49 -15.00
C LYS A 283 -37.81 1.03 -15.29
N THR A 284 -37.33 1.51 -16.45
CA THR A 284 -37.27 2.98 -16.71
C THR A 284 -38.64 3.68 -16.79
N ALA A 285 -39.72 2.94 -17.05
CA ALA A 285 -41.07 3.51 -17.15
C ALA A 285 -41.69 3.90 -15.79
N SER A 286 -41.17 3.37 -14.67
CA SER A 286 -41.58 3.71 -13.30
C SER A 286 -40.75 4.84 -12.68
N LEU A 287 -39.75 5.37 -13.39
CA LEU A 287 -38.89 6.44 -12.88
C LEU A 287 -39.58 7.81 -12.87
N PRO A 288 -39.23 8.72 -11.94
CA PRO A 288 -39.71 10.09 -11.95
C PRO A 288 -39.36 10.82 -13.26
N THR A 289 -40.27 11.62 -13.82
CA THR A 289 -39.96 12.45 -14.99
C THR A 289 -39.10 13.65 -14.60
N GLY A 290 -37.99 13.85 -15.32
CA GLY A 290 -37.07 14.97 -15.13
C GLY A 290 -37.61 16.30 -15.68
N PRO A 291 -36.94 17.44 -15.38
CA PRO A 291 -37.40 18.78 -15.78
C PRO A 291 -37.46 19.01 -17.29
N ASP A 292 -36.81 18.14 -18.07
CA ASP A 292 -36.72 18.14 -19.53
C ASP A 292 -37.61 17.08 -20.21
N GLY A 293 -38.48 16.41 -19.44
CA GLY A 293 -39.44 15.41 -19.95
C GLY A 293 -38.88 14.00 -20.15
N GLN A 294 -37.57 13.80 -20.00
CA GLN A 294 -36.94 12.46 -19.98
C GLN A 294 -37.07 11.81 -18.59
N PRO A 295 -37.00 10.47 -18.47
CA PRO A 295 -36.90 9.82 -17.16
C PRO A 295 -35.65 10.28 -16.41
N ALA A 296 -35.82 10.83 -15.21
CA ALA A 296 -34.71 11.17 -14.32
C ALA A 296 -34.10 9.89 -13.74
N CYS A 297 -32.79 9.88 -13.52
CA CYS A 297 -32.08 8.74 -12.96
C CYS A 297 -32.28 7.44 -13.75
N ALA A 298 -32.44 7.52 -15.07
CA ALA A 298 -32.29 6.37 -15.96
C ALA A 298 -30.83 5.90 -16.04
N ALA A 299 -29.90 6.85 -15.92
CA ALA A 299 -28.48 6.65 -15.69
C ALA A 299 -28.10 7.27 -14.34
N ARG A 300 -27.39 6.52 -13.50
CA ARG A 300 -27.13 6.82 -12.09
C ARG A 300 -25.64 6.76 -11.79
N ILE A 301 -25.16 7.66 -10.96
CA ILE A 301 -23.84 7.58 -10.30
C ILE A 301 -24.08 7.33 -8.81
N VAL A 302 -23.73 6.14 -8.34
CA VAL A 302 -23.69 5.78 -6.92
C VAL A 302 -22.26 5.98 -6.41
N TYR A 303 -22.09 6.53 -5.21
CA TYR A 303 -20.79 6.57 -4.55
C TYR A 303 -20.90 6.60 -3.02
N GLY A 304 -19.80 6.25 -2.36
CA GLY A 304 -19.65 6.28 -0.92
C GLY A 304 -19.06 7.59 -0.38
N THR A 305 -19.31 7.89 0.89
CA THR A 305 -18.69 9.02 1.61
C THR A 305 -17.85 8.58 2.82
N GLN A 306 -16.94 9.46 3.22
CA GLN A 306 -16.17 9.34 4.47
C GLN A 306 -17.05 9.41 5.73
N ASP A 307 -18.32 9.80 5.60
CA ASP A 307 -19.28 9.84 6.71
C ASP A 307 -20.41 8.81 6.55
N ALA A 308 -20.03 7.64 6.02
CA ALA A 308 -20.84 6.42 6.02
C ALA A 308 -22.21 6.56 5.31
N ARG A 309 -22.27 7.39 4.25
CA ARG A 309 -23.43 7.49 3.36
C ARG A 309 -23.16 6.86 2.01
N LEU A 310 -24.15 6.14 1.48
CA LEU A 310 -24.31 5.95 0.04
C LEU A 310 -25.12 7.12 -0.52
N ILE A 311 -24.67 7.67 -1.65
CA ILE A 311 -25.31 8.81 -2.32
C ILE A 311 -25.48 8.49 -3.80
N GLU A 312 -26.65 8.81 -4.35
CA GLU A 312 -26.97 8.58 -5.74
C GLU A 312 -27.43 9.85 -6.46
N VAL A 313 -26.84 10.14 -7.61
CA VAL A 313 -27.20 11.26 -8.49
C VAL A 313 -27.45 10.84 -9.94
N ASP A 314 -28.37 11.54 -10.60
CA ASP A 314 -28.64 11.46 -12.03
C ASP A 314 -27.35 11.79 -12.80
N ALA A 315 -26.82 10.82 -13.56
CA ALA A 315 -25.50 10.93 -14.19
C ALA A 315 -25.39 12.11 -15.16
N ARG A 316 -26.52 12.56 -15.72
CA ARG A 316 -26.58 13.65 -16.70
C ARG A 316 -26.66 15.03 -16.06
N THR A 317 -27.18 15.15 -14.84
CA THR A 317 -27.51 16.45 -14.21
C THR A 317 -26.95 16.66 -12.80
N GLY A 318 -26.37 15.65 -12.15
CA GLY A 318 -25.81 15.74 -10.80
C GLY A 318 -26.85 15.95 -9.70
N LYS A 319 -28.13 15.71 -10.00
CA LYS A 319 -29.24 15.87 -9.05
C LYS A 319 -29.51 14.56 -8.33
N LEU A 320 -29.73 14.63 -7.02
CA LEU A 320 -30.09 13.49 -6.18
C LEU A 320 -31.29 12.71 -6.73
N CYS A 321 -31.13 11.39 -6.83
CA CYS A 321 -32.19 10.48 -7.25
C CYS A 321 -33.15 10.23 -6.09
N ARG A 322 -34.24 10.99 -6.05
CA ARG A 322 -35.11 11.12 -4.87
C ARG A 322 -35.84 9.83 -4.47
N ASP A 323 -35.90 8.90 -5.41
CA ASP A 323 -36.41 7.54 -5.29
C ASP A 323 -35.43 6.56 -4.61
N PHE A 324 -34.14 6.89 -4.53
CA PHE A 324 -33.14 6.12 -3.78
C PHE A 324 -33.11 6.54 -2.30
N GLY A 325 -33.47 5.64 -1.39
CA GLY A 325 -33.37 5.81 0.06
C GLY A 325 -34.12 7.05 0.58
N HIS A 326 -33.42 7.90 1.32
CA HIS A 326 -33.96 9.14 1.88
C HIS A 326 -33.58 10.36 1.02
N ASN A 327 -34.26 10.50 -0.13
CA ASN A 327 -34.06 11.57 -1.11
C ASN A 327 -32.66 11.55 -1.80
N GLY A 328 -32.22 10.38 -2.26
CA GLY A 328 -30.94 10.16 -2.96
C GLY A 328 -29.76 9.85 -2.05
N GLN A 329 -30.01 9.52 -0.78
CA GLN A 329 -28.99 9.23 0.23
C GLN A 329 -29.49 8.17 1.21
N LEU A 330 -28.61 7.27 1.66
CA LEU A 330 -28.87 6.39 2.81
C LEU A 330 -27.62 6.23 3.68
N SER A 331 -27.83 5.80 4.92
CA SER A 331 -26.79 5.57 5.93
C SER A 331 -26.40 4.09 5.97
N ILE A 332 -25.10 3.78 6.02
CA ILE A 332 -24.62 2.45 6.44
C ILE A 332 -24.24 2.40 7.92
N ALA A 333 -24.24 3.53 8.63
CA ALA A 333 -23.86 3.61 10.05
C ALA A 333 -24.90 2.97 11.00
N ASP A 334 -26.09 2.66 10.47
CA ASP A 334 -27.23 2.16 11.23
C ASP A 334 -26.92 0.75 11.79
N HIS A 335 -27.25 0.52 13.06
CA HIS A 335 -26.90 -0.70 13.82
C HIS A 335 -25.38 -0.98 13.98
N LEU A 336 -24.49 -0.02 13.72
CA LEU A 336 -23.05 -0.18 14.02
C LEU A 336 -22.68 0.17 15.49
N GLY A 337 -23.67 0.57 16.29
CA GLY A 337 -23.51 0.94 17.69
C GLY A 337 -22.65 2.18 17.91
N TYR A 338 -21.78 2.14 18.91
CA TYR A 338 -20.85 3.24 19.19
C TYR A 338 -19.84 3.44 18.04
N ASN A 339 -20.12 4.43 17.20
CA ASN A 339 -19.36 4.84 16.02
C ASN A 339 -18.93 6.32 16.15
N PRO A 340 -17.72 6.62 16.66
CA PRO A 340 -17.22 7.99 16.72
C PRO A 340 -16.96 8.57 15.32
N ALA A 341 -16.96 9.91 15.20
CA ALA A 341 -16.73 10.58 13.92
C ALA A 341 -15.43 10.10 13.27
N GLY A 342 -15.52 9.64 12.01
CA GLY A 342 -14.39 9.16 11.22
C GLY A 342 -13.88 7.77 11.56
N TYR A 343 -14.68 6.95 12.27
CA TYR A 343 -14.39 5.53 12.39
C TYR A 343 -14.82 4.69 11.18
N VAL A 344 -15.91 5.06 10.50
CA VAL A 344 -16.48 4.31 9.37
C VAL A 344 -16.57 5.19 8.13
N ALA A 345 -16.08 4.69 7.00
CA ALA A 345 -16.07 5.38 5.73
C ALA A 345 -16.24 4.42 4.55
N ILE A 346 -17.06 4.80 3.56
CA ILE A 346 -17.09 4.12 2.26
C ILE A 346 -16.07 4.83 1.36
N ASN A 347 -14.83 4.35 1.43
CA ASN A 347 -13.66 4.84 0.68
C ASN A 347 -13.49 4.17 -0.71
N SER A 348 -14.20 3.06 -0.93
CA SER A 348 -14.13 2.23 -2.14
C SER A 348 -15.43 2.32 -2.95
N ALA A 349 -15.39 1.93 -4.22
CA ALA A 349 -16.58 1.96 -5.09
C ALA A 349 -17.54 0.80 -4.73
N PRO A 350 -18.83 1.06 -4.46
CA PRO A 350 -19.82 0.00 -4.30
C PRO A 350 -19.97 -0.84 -5.58
N VAL A 351 -20.23 -2.13 -5.47
CA VAL A 351 -20.44 -3.01 -6.64
C VAL A 351 -21.94 -3.24 -6.84
N ILE A 352 -22.39 -3.30 -8.10
CA ILE A 352 -23.75 -3.69 -8.44
C ILE A 352 -23.69 -5.00 -9.22
N VAL A 353 -24.50 -5.97 -8.80
CA VAL A 353 -24.69 -7.27 -9.47
C VAL A 353 -26.19 -7.51 -9.60
N ASN A 354 -26.68 -7.75 -10.83
CA ASN A 354 -28.10 -7.98 -11.16
C ASN A 354 -29.11 -6.93 -10.64
N GLY A 355 -28.63 -5.74 -10.28
CA GLY A 355 -29.43 -4.64 -9.70
C GLY A 355 -29.46 -4.61 -8.17
N VAL A 356 -28.69 -5.46 -7.49
CA VAL A 356 -28.37 -5.35 -6.07
C VAL A 356 -27.10 -4.52 -5.90
N LEU A 357 -27.20 -3.41 -5.20
CA LEU A 357 -26.10 -2.51 -4.82
C LEU A 357 -25.49 -2.98 -3.49
N ILE A 358 -24.22 -3.38 -3.52
CA ILE A 358 -23.53 -4.02 -2.41
C ILE A 358 -22.31 -3.18 -2.02
N THR A 359 -22.15 -2.90 -0.73
CA THR A 359 -21.00 -2.15 -0.19
C THR A 359 -20.45 -2.79 1.07
N GLY A 360 -19.12 -2.80 1.17
CA GLY A 360 -18.42 -2.78 2.45
C GLY A 360 -18.03 -1.35 2.82
N HIS A 361 -17.14 -1.22 3.79
CA HIS A 361 -16.59 0.04 4.27
C HIS A 361 -15.28 -0.20 5.01
N GLN A 362 -14.47 0.85 5.14
CA GLN A 362 -13.38 0.91 6.10
C GLN A 362 -13.92 1.15 7.51
N THR A 363 -13.39 0.42 8.47
CA THR A 363 -13.48 0.65 9.91
C THR A 363 -12.07 0.85 10.46
N ILE A 364 -11.76 1.99 11.11
CA ILE A 364 -10.41 2.17 11.68
C ILE A 364 -10.19 1.22 12.88
N ASP A 365 -9.34 0.23 12.65
CA ASP A 365 -9.20 -1.01 13.41
C ASP A 365 -8.09 -0.92 14.46
N GLY A 366 -6.95 -0.33 14.09
CA GLY A 366 -5.83 -0.04 15.00
C GLY A 366 -6.18 0.86 16.19
N GLN A 367 -7.37 1.49 16.20
CA GLN A 367 -7.82 2.33 17.32
C GLN A 367 -8.44 1.55 18.49
N ARG A 368 -9.25 0.51 18.23
CA ARG A 368 -10.13 -0.11 19.23
C ARG A 368 -10.45 -1.57 18.89
N ARG A 369 -10.26 -2.49 19.84
CA ARG A 369 -10.73 -3.89 19.75
C ARG A 369 -12.21 -3.99 19.39
N TYR A 370 -13.01 -3.11 19.98
CA TYR A 370 -14.44 -3.01 19.73
C TYR A 370 -14.72 -1.71 18.96
N ALA A 371 -14.21 -1.63 17.74
CA ALA A 371 -14.64 -0.66 16.73
C ALA A 371 -16.08 -0.96 16.28
N PRO A 372 -16.67 -0.17 15.36
CA PRO A 372 -17.85 -0.58 14.59
C PRO A 372 -17.71 -1.99 13.95
N SER A 373 -18.82 -2.54 13.45
CA SER A 373 -18.81 -3.80 12.71
C SER A 373 -18.38 -3.58 11.25
N GLY A 374 -17.63 -4.51 10.67
CA GLY A 374 -17.28 -4.53 9.24
C GLY A 374 -18.36 -5.13 8.32
N VAL A 375 -19.59 -5.29 8.84
CA VAL A 375 -20.78 -5.82 8.14
C VAL A 375 -20.97 -5.27 6.72
N ILE A 376 -21.07 -6.19 5.75
CA ILE A 376 -21.40 -5.89 4.36
C ILE A 376 -22.91 -5.64 4.26
N LYS A 377 -23.32 -4.64 3.48
CA LYS A 377 -24.74 -4.26 3.31
C LYS A 377 -25.13 -4.16 1.86
N ALA A 378 -26.35 -4.62 1.55
CA ALA A 378 -26.90 -4.66 0.21
C ALA A 378 -28.30 -4.04 0.12
N TYR A 379 -28.58 -3.41 -1.01
CA TYR A 379 -29.78 -2.61 -1.28
C TYR A 379 -30.25 -2.81 -2.74
N ASP A 380 -31.52 -2.55 -3.09
CA ASP A 380 -31.89 -2.41 -4.52
C ASP A 380 -31.25 -1.14 -5.10
N ALA A 381 -30.62 -1.26 -6.27
CA ALA A 381 -29.86 -0.18 -6.94
C ALA A 381 -30.73 0.91 -7.61
N VAL A 382 -32.03 0.93 -7.34
CA VAL A 382 -32.99 1.95 -7.76
C VAL A 382 -33.69 2.60 -6.56
N THR A 383 -34.17 1.78 -5.60
CA THR A 383 -34.95 2.27 -4.45
C THR A 383 -34.12 2.48 -3.19
N GLY A 384 -32.93 1.89 -3.07
CA GLY A 384 -32.14 1.90 -1.83
C GLY A 384 -32.81 1.15 -0.68
N GLU A 385 -33.82 0.31 -0.95
CA GLU A 385 -34.44 -0.55 0.06
C GLU A 385 -33.45 -1.66 0.47
N PRO A 386 -33.24 -1.94 1.77
CA PRO A 386 -32.32 -2.98 2.23
C PRO A 386 -32.71 -4.38 1.72
N ALA A 387 -31.82 -5.02 0.97
CA ALA A 387 -32.02 -6.35 0.41
C ALA A 387 -31.51 -7.44 1.37
N TRP A 388 -30.25 -7.34 1.79
CA TRP A 388 -29.60 -8.25 2.73
C TRP A 388 -28.42 -7.58 3.44
N VAL A 389 -27.88 -8.24 4.45
CA VAL A 389 -26.63 -7.88 5.12
C VAL A 389 -25.79 -9.14 5.34
N TRP A 390 -24.50 -9.01 5.59
CA TRP A 390 -23.67 -10.13 6.02
C TRP A 390 -22.56 -9.65 6.96
N ASP A 391 -22.58 -10.13 8.21
CA ASP A 391 -21.59 -9.77 9.23
C ASP A 391 -20.60 -10.93 9.45
N PRO A 392 -19.31 -10.80 9.14
CA PRO A 392 -18.31 -11.84 9.39
C PRO A 392 -18.12 -12.17 10.88
N GLY A 393 -18.63 -11.33 11.80
CA GLY A 393 -18.70 -11.66 13.22
C GLY A 393 -19.88 -12.57 13.60
N ASN A 394 -20.93 -12.63 12.77
CA ASN A 394 -22.11 -13.48 12.93
C ASN A 394 -22.72 -13.84 11.56
N PRO A 395 -22.08 -14.77 10.81
CA PRO A 395 -22.31 -14.98 9.37
C PRO A 395 -23.67 -15.58 9.02
N ASP A 396 -24.41 -16.07 10.01
CA ASP A 396 -25.74 -16.68 9.84
C ASP A 396 -26.86 -15.61 9.78
N VAL A 397 -26.54 -14.35 10.10
CA VAL A 397 -27.46 -13.21 9.94
C VAL A 397 -27.35 -12.67 8.51
N ASN A 398 -28.32 -13.02 7.67
CA ASN A 398 -28.44 -12.49 6.31
C ASN A 398 -29.55 -11.44 6.11
N THR A 399 -30.33 -11.13 7.15
CA THR A 399 -31.47 -10.19 7.09
C THR A 399 -31.15 -8.84 7.73
N PRO A 400 -31.58 -7.69 7.14
CA PRO A 400 -31.36 -6.38 7.74
C PRO A 400 -32.05 -6.24 9.11
N MET A 401 -31.28 -5.85 10.13
CA MET A 401 -31.76 -5.68 11.50
C MET A 401 -32.96 -4.74 11.63
N GLN A 402 -33.75 -4.94 12.69
CA GLN A 402 -34.94 -4.17 13.04
C GLN A 402 -34.89 -3.78 14.52
N GLY A 403 -35.28 -2.55 14.85
CA GLY A 403 -35.17 -2.02 16.22
C GLY A 403 -33.72 -1.79 16.67
N ASP A 404 -33.51 -1.66 17.98
CA ASP A 404 -32.26 -1.15 18.58
C ASP A 404 -31.10 -2.18 18.65
N GLY A 405 -31.06 -3.14 17.72
CA GLY A 405 -29.97 -4.13 17.62
C GLY A 405 -28.67 -3.55 17.06
N GLU A 406 -27.54 -4.19 17.37
CA GLU A 406 -26.21 -3.86 16.84
C GLU A 406 -25.56 -5.09 16.16
N TYR A 407 -24.84 -4.86 15.05
CA TYR A 407 -23.93 -5.85 14.43
C TYR A 407 -22.68 -6.07 15.29
N VAL A 408 -21.95 -7.17 15.05
CA VAL A 408 -20.83 -7.59 15.90
C VAL A 408 -19.65 -6.62 15.79
N ARG A 409 -19.47 -5.82 16.85
CA ARG A 409 -18.48 -4.75 16.94
C ARG A 409 -17.04 -5.30 16.92
N GLY A 410 -16.21 -4.77 16.03
CA GLY A 410 -14.86 -5.26 15.76
C GLY A 410 -14.78 -6.47 14.81
N SER A 411 -15.86 -6.83 14.11
CA SER A 411 -15.80 -7.85 13.05
C SER A 411 -15.02 -7.38 11.81
N PRO A 412 -14.42 -8.31 11.03
CA PRO A 412 -13.64 -7.98 9.84
C PRO A 412 -14.38 -7.10 8.83
N ASP A 413 -13.66 -6.21 8.15
CA ASP A 413 -14.24 -5.31 7.15
C ASP A 413 -13.86 -5.65 5.69
N MET A 414 -14.38 -4.83 4.77
CA MET A 414 -13.88 -4.73 3.40
C MET A 414 -13.70 -3.25 3.03
N TRP A 415 -12.54 -2.69 3.41
CA TRP A 415 -12.13 -1.33 3.05
C TRP A 415 -11.77 -1.14 1.56
N THR A 416 -11.62 -2.22 0.80
CA THR A 416 -11.22 -2.18 -0.63
C THR A 416 -12.44 -2.33 -1.55
N THR A 417 -12.23 -2.53 -2.86
CA THR A 417 -13.33 -2.67 -3.84
C THR A 417 -13.52 -4.16 -4.17
N ALA A 418 -14.76 -4.66 -4.08
CA ALA A 418 -15.10 -6.02 -4.49
C ALA A 418 -15.06 -6.20 -6.03
N VAL A 419 -15.28 -7.42 -6.50
CA VAL A 419 -15.59 -7.68 -7.92
C VAL A 419 -16.83 -8.58 -8.03
N GLY A 420 -17.63 -8.41 -9.08
CA GLY A 420 -18.93 -9.05 -9.24
C GLY A 420 -19.09 -9.78 -10.57
N ASP A 421 -20.02 -10.73 -10.62
CA ASP A 421 -20.34 -11.50 -11.82
C ASP A 421 -21.87 -11.68 -11.95
N ASP A 422 -22.50 -10.85 -12.78
CA ASP A 422 -23.94 -10.86 -13.03
C ASP A 422 -24.41 -12.16 -13.71
N LYS A 423 -23.52 -12.90 -14.40
CA LYS A 423 -23.82 -14.18 -15.04
C LYS A 423 -23.83 -15.35 -14.05
N LEU A 424 -23.06 -15.27 -12.96
CA LEU A 424 -23.09 -16.24 -11.86
C LEU A 424 -23.97 -15.81 -10.68
N ASP A 425 -24.42 -14.56 -10.65
CA ASP A 425 -25.04 -13.88 -9.51
C ASP A 425 -24.17 -13.91 -8.24
N MET A 426 -22.88 -13.64 -8.42
CA MET A 426 -21.85 -13.73 -7.37
C MET A 426 -21.16 -12.39 -7.12
N ILE A 427 -20.76 -12.16 -5.86
CA ILE A 427 -19.81 -11.11 -5.48
C ILE A 427 -18.64 -11.69 -4.69
N TYR A 428 -17.44 -11.16 -4.94
CA TYR A 428 -16.19 -11.61 -4.35
C TYR A 428 -15.55 -10.49 -3.52
N LEU A 429 -15.43 -10.77 -2.22
CA LEU A 429 -15.06 -9.82 -1.18
C LEU A 429 -13.63 -10.09 -0.67
N PRO A 430 -12.68 -9.17 -0.89
CA PRO A 430 -11.40 -9.14 -0.18
C PRO A 430 -11.59 -8.71 1.29
N MET A 431 -11.65 -9.67 2.21
CA MET A 431 -11.92 -9.46 3.63
C MET A 431 -10.64 -9.24 4.45
N ALA A 432 -10.65 -8.17 5.25
CA ALA A 432 -9.54 -7.76 6.11
C ALA A 432 -9.46 -8.55 7.44
N ASN A 433 -8.59 -8.11 8.35
CA ASN A 433 -8.53 -8.55 9.75
C ASN A 433 -9.71 -8.00 10.59
N ALA A 434 -9.93 -8.62 11.76
CA ALA A 434 -10.78 -8.06 12.81
C ALA A 434 -9.99 -7.08 13.69
N SER A 435 -10.67 -6.10 14.30
CA SER A 435 -10.03 -4.93 14.91
C SER A 435 -9.12 -5.25 16.11
N GLY A 436 -7.94 -4.63 16.15
CA GLY A 436 -6.80 -5.20 16.87
C GLY A 436 -5.99 -6.09 15.94
N ASP A 437 -5.61 -5.51 14.81
CA ASP A 437 -4.82 -5.97 13.67
C ASP A 437 -3.63 -6.85 14.12
N TYR A 438 -2.83 -6.36 15.07
CA TYR A 438 -1.68 -7.07 15.64
C TYR A 438 -1.97 -7.95 16.89
N TRP A 439 -3.24 -8.27 17.18
CA TRP A 439 -3.66 -9.05 18.36
C TRP A 439 -4.89 -9.93 18.08
N SER A 440 -4.73 -11.25 18.07
CA SER A 440 -5.75 -12.22 17.63
C SER A 440 -6.62 -12.81 18.74
N GLY A 441 -6.13 -12.91 19.98
CA GLY A 441 -6.83 -13.48 21.14
C GLY A 441 -7.98 -12.63 21.67
N SER A 442 -8.25 -11.49 21.02
CA SER A 442 -9.45 -10.67 21.19
C SER A 442 -10.66 -11.18 20.38
N ARG A 443 -10.43 -11.96 19.32
CA ARG A 443 -11.37 -12.21 18.22
C ARG A 443 -12.21 -13.48 18.46
N THR A 444 -13.42 -13.52 17.91
CA THR A 444 -14.29 -14.71 17.99
C THR A 444 -13.90 -15.78 16.96
N PRO A 445 -14.33 -17.04 17.12
CA PRO A 445 -14.13 -18.07 16.09
C PRO A 445 -14.73 -17.72 14.71
N ALA A 446 -15.80 -16.91 14.67
CA ALA A 446 -16.36 -16.41 13.42
C ALA A 446 -15.43 -15.38 12.77
N MET A 447 -14.99 -14.37 13.53
CA MET A 447 -14.03 -13.36 13.07
C MET A 447 -12.75 -14.02 12.50
N ASN A 448 -12.19 -15.00 13.23
CA ASN A 448 -10.98 -15.73 12.84
C ASN A 448 -11.18 -16.75 11.70
N LYS A 449 -12.41 -16.95 11.21
CA LYS A 449 -12.72 -17.78 10.04
C LYS A 449 -12.86 -16.95 8.76
N TRP A 450 -13.52 -15.79 8.86
CA TRP A 450 -13.85 -14.96 7.70
C TRP A 450 -12.82 -13.85 7.43
N ALA A 451 -12.01 -13.47 8.42
CA ALA A 451 -10.68 -12.90 8.19
C ALA A 451 -9.65 -14.04 8.01
N THR A 452 -8.57 -13.91 7.25
CA THR A 452 -8.16 -12.81 6.36
C THR A 452 -7.95 -13.39 4.97
N GLY A 453 -8.61 -12.87 3.93
CA GLY A 453 -8.59 -13.48 2.60
C GLY A 453 -9.80 -13.15 1.73
N VAL A 454 -10.27 -14.09 0.91
CA VAL A 454 -11.38 -13.88 -0.03
C VAL A 454 -12.63 -14.66 0.38
N VAL A 455 -13.79 -14.02 0.32
CA VAL A 455 -15.12 -14.60 0.56
C VAL A 455 -16.00 -14.37 -0.65
N ALA A 456 -16.73 -15.41 -1.08
CA ALA A 456 -17.68 -15.32 -2.18
C ALA A 456 -19.11 -15.45 -1.65
N LEU A 457 -19.96 -14.45 -1.92
CA LEU A 457 -21.37 -14.44 -1.56
C LEU A 457 -22.25 -14.56 -2.80
N ASP A 458 -23.39 -15.24 -2.64
CA ASP A 458 -24.55 -15.12 -3.51
C ASP A 458 -25.07 -13.67 -3.46
N ALA A 459 -25.09 -12.99 -4.61
CA ALA A 459 -25.31 -11.54 -4.68
C ALA A 459 -26.77 -11.13 -4.45
N SER A 460 -27.74 -12.02 -4.72
CA SER A 460 -29.15 -11.79 -4.44
C SER A 460 -29.54 -11.98 -2.96
N THR A 461 -28.81 -12.80 -2.19
CA THR A 461 -29.23 -13.23 -0.84
C THR A 461 -28.21 -13.01 0.27
N GLY A 462 -26.97 -12.62 -0.05
CA GLY A 462 -25.90 -12.33 0.91
C GLY A 462 -25.27 -13.56 1.56
N LYS A 463 -25.58 -14.77 1.07
CA LYS A 463 -25.16 -16.02 1.70
C LYS A 463 -23.76 -16.43 1.22
N PRO A 464 -22.85 -16.82 2.14
CA PRO A 464 -21.56 -17.38 1.76
C PRO A 464 -21.69 -18.67 0.93
N VAL A 465 -21.00 -18.71 -0.20
CA VAL A 465 -20.89 -19.88 -1.08
C VAL A 465 -19.55 -20.57 -0.84
N TRP A 466 -18.45 -19.81 -0.85
CA TRP A 466 -17.10 -20.29 -0.54
C TRP A 466 -16.23 -19.20 0.09
N HIS A 467 -15.11 -19.59 0.69
CA HIS A 467 -14.11 -18.68 1.26
C HIS A 467 -12.72 -19.33 1.27
N PHE A 468 -11.67 -18.51 1.26
CA PHE A 468 -10.28 -18.93 1.40
C PHE A 468 -9.49 -17.89 2.19
N GLN A 469 -8.80 -18.32 3.25
CA GLN A 469 -7.89 -17.47 4.02
C GLN A 469 -6.53 -17.37 3.31
N THR A 470 -6.08 -16.15 3.02
CA THR A 470 -4.71 -15.89 2.54
C THR A 470 -3.72 -15.74 3.69
N SER A 471 -4.22 -15.55 4.91
CA SER A 471 -3.47 -15.63 6.17
C SER A 471 -4.35 -16.23 7.27
N HIS A 472 -3.91 -17.31 7.89
CA HIS A 472 -4.57 -17.90 9.05
C HIS A 472 -4.21 -17.12 10.33
N MET A 473 -5.22 -16.77 11.13
CA MET A 473 -5.04 -16.10 12.43
C MET A 473 -4.17 -14.82 12.33
N ASP A 474 -4.38 -13.99 11.30
CA ASP A 474 -3.46 -12.90 10.95
C ASP A 474 -3.16 -11.93 12.13
N VAL A 475 -1.89 -11.55 12.28
CA VAL A 475 -1.42 -10.55 13.26
C VAL A 475 -0.33 -9.65 12.67
N TRP A 476 -0.40 -9.39 11.36
CA TRP A 476 0.65 -8.74 10.57
C TRP A 476 0.13 -7.63 9.64
N ASP A 477 -1.18 -7.36 9.68
CA ASP A 477 -1.87 -6.48 8.72
C ASP A 477 -1.64 -6.95 7.27
N TYR A 478 -1.80 -8.26 7.03
CA TYR A 478 -1.68 -8.86 5.69
C TYR A 478 -3.05 -9.18 5.05
N ASP A 479 -3.98 -8.24 5.11
CA ASP A 479 -5.21 -8.30 4.34
C ASP A 479 -4.99 -8.18 2.82
N PRO A 480 -5.97 -8.62 2.02
CA PRO A 480 -6.00 -8.34 0.60
C PRO A 480 -6.37 -6.88 0.30
N GLY A 481 -5.37 -5.99 0.27
CA GLY A 481 -5.55 -4.58 -0.12
C GLY A 481 -6.07 -4.35 -1.55
N SER A 482 -6.01 -5.35 -2.44
CA SER A 482 -6.40 -5.24 -3.86
C SER A 482 -7.85 -5.64 -4.15
N GLN A 483 -8.49 -4.96 -5.11
CA GLN A 483 -9.64 -5.53 -5.83
C GLN A 483 -9.22 -6.80 -6.61
N PRO A 484 -9.99 -7.91 -6.57
CA PRO A 484 -9.73 -9.10 -7.38
C PRO A 484 -10.05 -8.86 -8.87
N THR A 485 -9.42 -9.64 -9.77
CA THR A 485 -9.70 -9.59 -11.22
C THR A 485 -10.32 -10.89 -11.70
N LEU A 486 -11.38 -10.81 -12.52
CA LEU A 486 -12.05 -11.96 -13.12
C LEU A 486 -11.56 -12.21 -14.55
N ILE A 487 -11.34 -13.48 -14.88
CA ILE A 487 -10.93 -13.96 -16.21
C ILE A 487 -11.49 -15.36 -16.45
N ASP A 488 -11.49 -15.82 -17.69
CA ASP A 488 -11.63 -17.23 -18.02
C ASP A 488 -10.20 -17.80 -18.22
N PHE A 489 -9.68 -18.41 -17.16
CA PHE A 489 -8.29 -18.86 -17.04
C PHE A 489 -8.06 -20.18 -17.79
N PRO A 490 -6.94 -20.35 -18.52
CA PRO A 490 -6.57 -21.63 -19.11
C PRO A 490 -6.06 -22.58 -18.02
N ASP A 491 -6.75 -23.70 -17.81
CA ASP A 491 -6.38 -24.72 -16.83
C ASP A 491 -5.15 -25.55 -17.27
N SER A 492 -4.79 -26.59 -16.51
CA SER A 492 -3.68 -27.49 -16.84
C SER A 492 -3.89 -28.34 -18.10
N ASN A 493 -5.12 -28.45 -18.60
CA ASN A 493 -5.48 -29.18 -19.82
C ASN A 493 -5.57 -28.23 -21.04
N GLY A 494 -5.68 -26.92 -20.80
CA GLY A 494 -5.89 -25.88 -21.80
C GLY A 494 -7.35 -25.44 -21.95
N ASP A 495 -8.25 -25.99 -21.13
CA ASP A 495 -9.67 -25.62 -21.09
C ASP A 495 -9.85 -24.29 -20.35
N LYS A 496 -10.82 -23.47 -20.78
CA LYS A 496 -11.11 -22.18 -20.13
C LYS A 496 -12.07 -22.38 -18.95
N VAL A 497 -11.61 -22.10 -17.74
CA VAL A 497 -12.42 -22.15 -16.51
C VAL A 497 -12.69 -20.74 -15.96
N PRO A 498 -13.91 -20.43 -15.49
CA PRO A 498 -14.23 -19.11 -14.96
C PRO A 498 -13.49 -18.91 -13.63
N ALA A 499 -12.63 -17.90 -13.57
CA ALA A 499 -11.64 -17.74 -12.52
C ALA A 499 -11.54 -16.32 -11.93
N LEU A 500 -11.04 -16.26 -10.70
CA LEU A 500 -10.73 -15.05 -9.95
C LEU A 500 -9.23 -15.06 -9.60
N MET A 501 -8.54 -13.97 -9.89
CA MET A 501 -7.15 -13.73 -9.51
C MET A 501 -7.06 -12.79 -8.32
N MET A 502 -6.27 -13.19 -7.33
CA MET A 502 -6.16 -12.52 -6.03
C MET A 502 -4.70 -12.24 -5.66
N PRO A 503 -4.19 -11.03 -5.96
CA PRO A 503 -2.91 -10.57 -5.43
C PRO A 503 -3.07 -10.13 -3.95
N THR A 504 -1.98 -10.10 -3.18
CA THR A 504 -2.09 -9.81 -1.73
C THR A 504 -0.89 -9.04 -1.15
N LYS A 505 -1.03 -8.47 0.07
CA LYS A 505 0.06 -7.82 0.84
C LYS A 505 1.24 -8.76 1.14
N GLN A 506 0.98 -10.06 1.26
CA GLN A 506 1.99 -11.13 1.35
C GLN A 506 2.85 -11.26 0.09
N GLY A 507 2.48 -10.63 -1.03
CA GLY A 507 3.11 -10.87 -2.34
C GLY A 507 2.78 -12.25 -2.94
N SER A 508 1.71 -12.91 -2.51
CA SER A 508 1.16 -14.07 -3.23
C SER A 508 0.19 -13.60 -4.32
N ILE A 509 0.08 -14.36 -5.41
CA ILE A 509 -1.05 -14.24 -6.36
C ILE A 509 -1.74 -15.59 -6.41
N PHE A 510 -2.90 -15.71 -5.75
CA PHE A 510 -3.75 -16.89 -5.80
C PHE A 510 -4.67 -16.83 -7.03
N VAL A 511 -5.09 -17.99 -7.54
CA VAL A 511 -6.08 -18.11 -8.61
C VAL A 511 -7.11 -19.15 -8.18
N PHE A 512 -8.39 -18.82 -8.31
CA PHE A 512 -9.51 -19.68 -7.90
C PHE A 512 -10.45 -19.89 -9.08
N ASN A 513 -11.09 -21.05 -9.19
CA ASN A 513 -12.33 -21.19 -9.92
C ASN A 513 -13.38 -20.33 -9.20
N ARG A 514 -13.90 -19.29 -9.87
CA ARG A 514 -14.74 -18.28 -9.21
C ARG A 514 -16.13 -18.83 -8.84
N GLN A 515 -16.56 -19.94 -9.43
CA GLN A 515 -17.81 -20.60 -9.06
C GLN A 515 -17.65 -21.50 -7.82
N THR A 516 -16.53 -22.21 -7.68
CA THR A 516 -16.36 -23.26 -6.64
C THR A 516 -15.42 -22.90 -5.49
N GLY A 517 -14.54 -21.91 -5.66
CA GLY A 517 -13.46 -21.62 -4.71
C GLY A 517 -12.27 -22.57 -4.80
N GLU A 518 -12.26 -23.51 -5.74
CA GLU A 518 -11.15 -24.43 -5.97
C GLU A 518 -9.90 -23.68 -6.48
N LEU A 519 -8.74 -23.95 -5.88
CA LEU A 519 -7.49 -23.30 -6.28
C LEU A 519 -6.96 -23.83 -7.62
N LEU A 520 -6.72 -22.92 -8.56
CA LEU A 520 -6.16 -23.19 -9.89
C LEU A 520 -4.65 -22.94 -9.91
N GLY A 521 -4.02 -23.02 -11.10
CA GLY A 521 -2.64 -22.60 -11.32
C GLY A 521 -1.57 -23.42 -10.57
N GLY A 522 -1.88 -24.65 -10.16
CA GLY A 522 -1.01 -25.50 -9.33
C GLY A 522 -1.32 -25.46 -7.84
N GLY A 523 -2.39 -24.76 -7.44
CA GLY A 523 -2.89 -24.76 -6.07
C GLY A 523 -2.17 -23.80 -5.13
N ALA A 524 -2.30 -24.07 -3.83
CA ALA A 524 -1.50 -23.48 -2.77
C ALA A 524 -0.82 -24.58 -1.96
N THR A 525 0.19 -24.24 -1.17
CA THR A 525 0.88 -25.17 -0.28
C THR A 525 1.14 -24.54 1.07
N GLU A 526 0.67 -25.23 2.11
CA GLU A 526 0.99 -24.94 3.50
C GLU A 526 2.49 -25.09 3.75
N LYS A 527 3.14 -24.01 4.19
CA LYS A 527 4.56 -24.02 4.56
C LYS A 527 4.71 -23.69 6.05
N PRO A 528 5.61 -24.36 6.79
CA PRO A 528 5.91 -24.01 8.17
C PRO A 528 6.38 -22.56 8.31
N VAL A 529 5.84 -21.85 9.31
CA VAL A 529 6.18 -20.43 9.58
C VAL A 529 6.75 -20.23 11.00
N PRO A 530 7.44 -19.10 11.28
CA PRO A 530 7.98 -18.84 12.61
C PRO A 530 6.92 -18.83 13.72
N GLN A 531 7.25 -19.48 14.85
CA GLN A 531 6.30 -19.72 15.95
C GLN A 531 6.57 -18.84 17.18
N GLY A 532 5.64 -18.84 18.14
CA GLY A 532 5.75 -18.10 19.40
C GLY A 532 5.27 -16.65 19.28
N GLY A 533 6.02 -15.71 19.86
CA GLY A 533 5.58 -14.31 20.01
C GLY A 533 4.66 -14.13 21.22
N ALA A 534 3.89 -13.03 21.24
CA ALA A 534 3.02 -12.67 22.35
C ALA A 534 1.75 -13.55 22.49
N GLU A 535 1.41 -14.32 21.46
CA GLU A 535 0.22 -15.17 21.38
C GLU A 535 0.56 -16.59 20.89
N ALA A 536 1.61 -17.19 21.46
CA ALA A 536 2.21 -18.44 20.99
C ALA A 536 1.18 -19.57 20.73
N ASP A 537 0.24 -19.78 21.66
CA ASP A 537 -0.76 -20.85 21.59
C ASP A 537 -1.87 -20.62 20.54
N LEU A 538 -1.90 -19.43 19.92
CA LEU A 538 -2.85 -19.03 18.86
C LEU A 538 -2.20 -18.92 17.47
N ARG A 539 -0.89 -19.15 17.34
CA ARG A 539 -0.22 -19.15 16.04
C ARG A 539 -0.44 -20.49 15.34
N THR A 540 -0.77 -20.45 14.05
CA THR A 540 -0.82 -21.66 13.22
C THR A 540 0.60 -22.12 12.88
N ALA A 541 0.79 -23.45 12.81
CA ALA A 541 2.07 -24.04 12.44
C ALA A 541 2.50 -23.70 11.00
N THR A 542 1.52 -23.47 10.12
CA THR A 542 1.69 -23.21 8.69
C THR A 542 0.88 -22.00 8.23
N GLN A 543 1.21 -21.52 7.01
CA GLN A 543 0.46 -20.53 6.25
C GLN A 543 0.42 -20.93 4.75
N PRO A 544 -0.61 -20.52 4.00
CA PRO A 544 -0.75 -20.83 2.59
C PRO A 544 0.15 -19.95 1.72
N TYR A 545 0.84 -20.58 0.77
CA TYR A 545 1.56 -19.90 -0.30
C TYR A 545 1.03 -20.37 -1.65
N SER A 546 0.75 -19.43 -2.56
CA SER A 546 0.36 -19.77 -3.93
C SER A 546 1.50 -20.50 -4.66
N ASN A 547 1.16 -21.54 -5.41
CA ASN A 547 2.09 -22.22 -6.32
C ASN A 547 2.10 -21.60 -7.72
N TYR A 548 1.15 -20.71 -8.03
CA TYR A 548 1.01 -20.07 -9.33
C TYR A 548 2.06 -18.97 -9.55
N ALA A 549 1.98 -17.87 -8.79
CA ALA A 549 2.88 -16.74 -8.94
C ALA A 549 3.11 -16.00 -7.61
N THR A 550 4.27 -15.36 -7.49
CA THR A 550 4.63 -14.57 -6.31
C THR A 550 5.50 -13.36 -6.67
N LEU A 551 5.40 -12.34 -5.82
CA LEU A 551 6.15 -11.08 -5.81
C LEU A 551 7.11 -11.02 -4.58
N GLN A 552 7.09 -12.05 -3.73
CA GLN A 552 7.95 -12.18 -2.55
C GLN A 552 9.44 -12.17 -2.89
N GLN A 553 10.23 -11.69 -1.94
CA GLN A 553 11.68 -11.57 -2.02
C GLN A 553 12.39 -12.52 -1.03
N PRO A 554 13.70 -12.78 -1.20
CA PRO A 554 14.46 -13.58 -0.27
C PRO A 554 14.47 -13.01 1.16
N ARG A 555 14.56 -13.89 2.18
CA ARG A 555 14.67 -13.50 3.59
C ARG A 555 15.87 -12.55 3.83
N LEU A 556 15.60 -11.42 4.47
CA LEU A 556 16.61 -10.42 4.87
C LEU A 556 17.67 -10.97 5.84
N THR A 557 18.83 -10.32 5.84
CA THR A 557 20.03 -10.60 6.64
C THR A 557 20.73 -9.29 7.04
N ASP A 558 21.63 -9.35 8.04
CA ASP A 558 22.48 -8.22 8.47
C ASP A 558 23.30 -7.58 7.31
N ARG A 559 23.53 -8.32 6.22
CA ARG A 559 24.27 -7.84 5.04
C ARG A 559 23.43 -6.98 4.10
N ASP A 560 22.12 -7.10 4.18
CA ASP A 560 21.15 -6.39 3.36
C ASP A 560 20.78 -5.04 3.98
N MET A 561 21.22 -4.82 5.24
CA MET A 561 21.09 -3.56 5.95
C MET A 561 21.87 -2.45 5.27
N TRP A 562 21.28 -1.25 5.25
CA TRP A 562 21.68 -0.13 4.41
C TRP A 562 21.42 1.21 5.11
N GLY A 563 21.46 2.27 4.32
CA GLY A 563 21.35 3.68 4.66
C GLY A 563 22.22 4.48 3.69
N ILE A 564 22.22 5.81 3.77
CA ILE A 564 23.09 6.59 2.85
C ILE A 564 24.57 6.56 3.27
N SER A 565 24.87 6.24 4.54
CA SER A 565 26.20 6.31 5.13
C SER A 565 26.54 5.08 6.01
N PRO A 566 27.79 4.92 6.48
CA PRO A 566 28.17 3.82 7.37
C PRO A 566 27.57 3.97 8.77
N PHE A 567 27.14 5.17 9.15
CA PHE A 567 26.50 5.45 10.43
C PHE A 567 25.03 5.01 10.41
N ASP A 568 24.33 5.31 9.31
CA ASP A 568 22.99 4.81 9.02
C ASP A 568 22.99 3.27 9.01
N GLN A 569 23.89 2.65 8.24
CA GLN A 569 23.98 1.19 8.15
C GLN A 569 24.32 0.54 9.49
N LEU A 570 25.24 1.12 10.27
CA LEU A 570 25.57 0.65 11.60
C LEU A 570 24.35 0.74 12.55
N TYR A 571 23.56 1.82 12.48
CA TYR A 571 22.29 1.93 13.21
C TYR A 571 21.29 0.86 12.77
N CYS A 572 21.11 0.64 11.46
CA CYS A 572 20.18 -0.36 10.94
C CYS A 572 20.58 -1.80 11.30
N ARG A 573 21.88 -2.13 11.32
CA ARG A 573 22.39 -3.42 11.81
C ARG A 573 22.22 -3.62 13.30
N ILE A 574 22.34 -2.56 14.10
CA ILE A 574 22.03 -2.61 15.54
C ILE A 574 20.55 -2.91 15.74
N GLN A 575 19.65 -2.23 15.01
CA GLN A 575 18.21 -2.51 15.04
C GLN A 575 17.91 -3.94 14.56
N TYR A 576 18.52 -4.41 13.46
CA TYR A 576 18.41 -5.80 12.98
C TYR A 576 18.81 -6.81 14.06
N SER A 577 19.90 -6.54 14.79
CA SER A 577 20.42 -7.42 15.85
C SER A 577 19.67 -7.31 17.18
N GLN A 578 18.81 -6.29 17.36
CA GLN A 578 17.93 -6.11 18.51
C GLN A 578 16.52 -6.68 18.28
N ALA A 579 16.09 -6.75 17.03
CA ALA A 579 14.82 -7.34 16.65
C ALA A 579 14.90 -8.87 16.50
N ARG A 580 13.74 -9.54 16.59
CA ARG A 580 13.59 -10.89 16.02
C ARG A 580 13.26 -10.75 14.54
N TYR A 581 13.90 -11.57 13.72
CA TYR A 581 13.51 -11.77 12.33
C TYR A 581 13.81 -13.19 11.87
N ASP A 582 12.77 -14.04 11.89
CA ASP A 582 12.82 -15.44 11.47
C ASP A 582 12.36 -15.65 10.02
N GLY A 583 12.07 -14.56 9.32
CA GLY A 583 11.50 -14.54 7.97
C GLY A 583 10.11 -13.90 7.95
N MET A 584 9.40 -14.11 6.84
CA MET A 584 7.98 -13.79 6.74
C MET A 584 7.19 -14.48 7.86
N TYR A 585 6.12 -13.84 8.35
CA TYR A 585 5.32 -14.30 9.49
C TYR A 585 6.11 -14.44 10.81
N THR A 586 7.18 -13.66 11.01
CA THR A 586 7.77 -13.50 12.36
C THR A 586 6.70 -12.93 13.30
N PRO A 587 6.28 -13.63 14.37
CA PRO A 587 5.09 -13.24 15.13
C PRO A 587 5.35 -12.03 16.06
N PRO A 588 4.35 -11.17 16.29
CA PRO A 588 4.44 -9.99 17.16
C PRO A 588 4.99 -10.25 18.56
N MET A 589 5.68 -9.24 19.09
CA MET A 589 6.40 -9.31 20.38
C MET A 589 6.36 -8.00 21.14
N ALA A 590 6.37 -8.11 22.48
CA ALA A 590 6.39 -6.95 23.38
C ALA A 590 7.71 -6.76 24.16
N ASN A 591 8.45 -7.85 24.39
CA ASN A 591 9.75 -7.83 25.08
C ASN A 591 10.84 -7.13 24.25
N GLN A 592 10.85 -7.36 22.94
CA GLN A 592 11.74 -6.72 21.96
C GLN A 592 10.98 -6.47 20.64
N PRO A 593 11.52 -5.67 19.69
CA PRO A 593 10.91 -5.46 18.37
C PRO A 593 10.97 -6.69 17.45
N TRP A 594 10.19 -6.69 16.37
CA TRP A 594 10.37 -7.60 15.23
C TRP A 594 10.51 -6.84 13.92
N ILE A 595 11.07 -7.52 12.90
CA ILE A 595 11.00 -7.07 11.52
C ILE A 595 9.88 -7.83 10.82
N GLU A 596 9.06 -7.09 10.09
CA GLU A 596 7.95 -7.57 9.29
C GLU A 596 8.32 -7.44 7.81
N TYR A 597 8.29 -8.55 7.07
CA TYR A 597 8.71 -8.57 5.66
C TYR A 597 7.94 -9.67 4.90
N THR A 598 7.15 -9.34 3.87
CA THR A 598 6.74 -7.98 3.46
C THR A 598 6.19 -7.15 4.62
N GLY A 599 6.37 -5.82 4.61
CA GLY A 599 5.65 -4.94 5.54
C GLY A 599 4.15 -4.92 5.19
N TYR A 600 3.31 -4.31 6.03
CA TYR A 600 1.88 -4.16 5.73
C TYR A 600 1.59 -3.47 4.39
N ASN A 601 2.41 -2.49 3.96
CA ASN A 601 2.26 -1.85 2.65
C ASN A 601 2.95 -2.64 1.52
N GLY A 602 3.50 -3.82 1.82
CA GLY A 602 4.30 -4.64 0.91
C GLY A 602 3.44 -5.45 -0.08
N GLY A 603 4.10 -6.14 -1.02
CA GLY A 603 3.37 -6.94 -2.01
C GLY A 603 2.45 -6.07 -2.86
N SER A 604 1.22 -6.54 -3.11
CA SER A 604 0.19 -5.80 -3.86
C SER A 604 -0.88 -5.24 -2.95
N ASP A 605 -1.19 -3.97 -3.15
CA ASP A 605 -2.13 -3.15 -2.35
C ASP A 605 -3.29 -2.65 -3.25
N TRP A 606 -3.97 -1.56 -2.91
CA TRP A 606 -5.15 -1.01 -3.62
C TRP A 606 -5.01 -0.72 -5.12
N GLY A 607 -3.81 -0.84 -5.70
CA GLY A 607 -3.58 -0.73 -7.14
C GLY A 607 -4.15 -1.89 -7.98
N SER A 608 -4.20 -3.10 -7.41
CA SER A 608 -4.57 -4.35 -8.10
C SER A 608 -3.69 -4.73 -9.31
N LEU A 609 -4.01 -5.88 -9.92
CA LEU A 609 -3.44 -6.31 -11.20
C LEU A 609 -4.10 -5.59 -12.38
N ALA A 610 -3.35 -5.48 -13.48
CA ALA A 610 -3.88 -5.21 -14.81
C ALA A 610 -3.53 -6.36 -15.76
N ILE A 611 -4.42 -6.72 -16.69
CA ILE A 611 -4.26 -7.92 -17.54
C ILE A 611 -4.41 -7.56 -19.02
N ASP A 612 -3.34 -7.71 -19.81
CA ASP A 612 -3.44 -7.70 -21.27
C ASP A 612 -4.11 -8.99 -21.74
N THR A 613 -5.42 -8.90 -22.01
CA THR A 613 -6.27 -10.02 -22.42
C THR A 613 -5.92 -10.56 -23.82
N ARG A 614 -5.16 -9.82 -24.64
CA ARG A 614 -4.75 -10.24 -25.98
C ARG A 614 -3.33 -10.80 -26.07
N ARG A 615 -2.49 -10.58 -25.05
CA ARG A 615 -1.18 -11.24 -24.88
C ARG A 615 -1.22 -12.37 -23.85
N GLY A 616 -2.18 -12.36 -22.91
CA GLY A 616 -2.17 -13.23 -21.74
C GLY A 616 -1.06 -12.83 -20.77
N VAL A 617 -0.96 -11.53 -20.44
CA VAL A 617 0.08 -10.98 -19.56
C VAL A 617 -0.55 -10.22 -18.40
N ILE A 618 -0.17 -10.60 -17.19
CA ILE A 618 -0.50 -9.88 -15.96
C ILE A 618 0.61 -8.87 -15.69
N ILE A 619 0.24 -7.64 -15.36
CA ILE A 619 1.13 -6.61 -14.83
C ILE A 619 0.81 -6.39 -13.35
N ALA A 620 1.83 -6.52 -12.52
CA ALA A 620 1.78 -6.28 -11.08
C ALA A 620 2.88 -5.28 -10.68
N ASN A 621 2.51 -4.14 -10.11
CA ASN A 621 3.44 -3.33 -9.33
C ASN A 621 3.39 -3.76 -7.86
N TYR A 622 4.52 -3.67 -7.16
CA TYR A 622 4.60 -4.11 -5.77
C TYR A 622 5.62 -3.34 -4.94
N ASN A 623 5.42 -3.38 -3.63
CA ASN A 623 6.28 -2.76 -2.64
C ASN A 623 7.25 -3.78 -2.03
N ASP A 624 8.50 -3.36 -1.90
CA ASP A 624 9.60 -4.13 -1.31
C ASP A 624 10.19 -3.39 -0.11
N VAL A 625 9.35 -3.20 0.91
CA VAL A 625 9.73 -2.53 2.16
C VAL A 625 9.32 -3.38 3.36
N PRO A 626 10.25 -3.60 4.32
CA PRO A 626 9.90 -4.13 5.63
C PRO A 626 9.39 -3.02 6.57
N ASN A 627 8.69 -3.42 7.62
CA ASN A 627 8.42 -2.58 8.78
C ASN A 627 9.26 -3.04 9.99
N TYR A 628 9.45 -2.13 10.96
CA TYR A 628 10.13 -2.43 12.23
C TYR A 628 9.19 -2.11 13.39
N ASN A 629 8.71 -3.16 14.05
CA ASN A 629 7.44 -3.15 14.77
C ASN A 629 7.61 -3.60 16.22
N ARG A 630 6.75 -3.10 17.12
CA ARG A 630 6.73 -3.52 18.53
C ARG A 630 5.34 -3.42 19.15
N LEU A 631 4.93 -4.46 19.89
CA LEU A 631 3.78 -4.38 20.80
C LEU A 631 4.19 -3.62 22.07
N VAL A 632 3.49 -2.53 22.37
CA VAL A 632 3.74 -1.69 23.53
C VAL A 632 2.74 -2.04 24.63
N PRO A 633 3.18 -2.59 25.79
CA PRO A 633 2.27 -2.99 26.86
C PRO A 633 1.33 -1.87 27.29
N ARG A 634 0.06 -2.17 27.55
CA ARG A 634 -1.01 -1.19 27.83
C ARG A 634 -0.60 -0.10 28.83
N ALA A 635 0.09 -0.46 29.92
CA ALA A 635 0.59 0.51 30.90
C ALA A 635 1.53 1.55 30.27
N ARG A 636 2.47 1.11 29.41
CA ARG A 636 3.42 2.00 28.71
C ARG A 636 2.74 2.82 27.62
N ALA A 637 1.75 2.26 26.91
CA ALA A 637 0.94 3.02 25.95
C ALA A 637 0.17 4.17 26.66
N ASN A 638 -0.38 3.90 27.84
CA ASN A 638 -1.05 4.90 28.67
C ASN A 638 -0.08 5.99 29.16
N GLU A 639 1.14 5.63 29.60
CA GLU A 639 2.20 6.58 29.96
C GLU A 639 2.61 7.50 28.79
N LEU A 640 2.60 6.98 27.56
CA LEU A 640 2.89 7.73 26.34
C LEU A 640 1.70 8.56 25.84
N GLY A 641 0.54 8.45 26.51
CA GLY A 641 -0.68 9.17 26.13
C GLY A 641 -1.34 8.65 24.85
N TRP A 642 -1.07 7.40 24.45
CA TRP A 642 -1.64 6.79 23.25
C TRP A 642 -3.10 6.42 23.50
N VAL A 643 -4.00 7.25 22.98
CA VAL A 643 -5.45 7.15 23.17
C VAL A 643 -6.18 7.16 21.81
N PRO A 644 -7.37 6.54 21.72
CA PRO A 644 -8.17 6.51 20.49
C PRO A 644 -8.46 7.90 19.94
N ARG A 645 -8.60 8.00 18.61
CA ARG A 645 -8.80 9.24 17.85
C ARG A 645 -9.78 10.23 18.49
N GLU A 646 -10.93 9.78 19.00
CA GLU A 646 -11.95 10.65 19.61
C GLU A 646 -11.58 11.21 21.00
N GLN A 647 -10.47 10.75 21.57
CA GLN A 647 -9.87 11.23 22.82
C GLN A 647 -8.61 12.09 22.57
N GLN A 648 -8.10 12.13 21.33
CA GLN A 648 -6.92 12.91 20.97
C GLN A 648 -7.25 14.41 20.92
N LYS A 649 -6.40 15.24 21.57
CA LYS A 649 -6.56 16.70 21.60
C LYS A 649 -6.00 17.41 20.36
N VAL A 650 -5.11 16.74 19.63
CA VAL A 650 -4.42 17.27 18.44
C VAL A 650 -4.29 16.12 17.44
N ASP A 651 -4.96 16.27 16.30
CA ASP A 651 -4.73 15.44 15.12
C ASP A 651 -3.36 15.83 14.53
N LYS A 652 -2.42 14.89 14.51
CA LYS A 652 -1.07 15.08 13.96
C LYS A 652 -0.92 14.52 12.54
N GLY A 653 -1.89 13.73 12.07
CA GLY A 653 -1.64 12.70 11.06
C GLY A 653 -0.63 11.63 11.54
N GLY A 654 -0.44 10.58 10.72
CA GLY A 654 0.49 9.50 11.03
C GLY A 654 0.55 8.47 9.91
N ALA A 655 1.41 7.46 10.08
CA ALA A 655 1.26 6.19 9.39
C ALA A 655 0.36 5.27 10.23
N GLU A 656 -0.32 4.33 9.58
CA GLU A 656 -1.00 3.23 10.27
C GLU A 656 -0.02 2.48 11.18
N GLY A 657 -0.45 2.13 12.39
CA GLY A 657 0.39 1.44 13.38
C GLY A 657 1.38 2.33 14.14
N ALA A 658 1.53 3.62 13.79
CA ALA A 658 2.56 4.50 14.37
C ALA A 658 2.20 5.04 15.77
N GLY A 659 2.16 4.14 16.76
CA GLY A 659 1.71 4.42 18.13
C GLY A 659 0.22 4.14 18.34
N ASP A 660 -0.36 3.23 17.54
CA ASP A 660 -1.80 3.05 17.48
C ASP A 660 -2.35 2.28 18.70
N PRO A 661 -3.44 2.80 19.31
CA PRO A 661 -3.72 2.49 20.71
C PRO A 661 -4.42 1.14 20.91
N GLN A 662 -5.12 0.57 19.92
CA GLN A 662 -5.87 -0.69 19.99
C GLN A 662 -6.69 -0.87 21.30
N MET A 663 -7.41 0.16 21.75
CA MET A 663 -8.02 0.12 23.09
C MET A 663 -9.01 -1.04 23.27
N GLY A 664 -8.77 -1.84 24.31
CA GLY A 664 -9.45 -3.11 24.58
C GLY A 664 -8.57 -4.36 24.39
N THR A 665 -7.36 -4.21 23.85
CA THR A 665 -6.30 -5.25 23.85
C THR A 665 -5.25 -4.99 24.95
N PRO A 666 -4.41 -5.98 25.30
CA PRO A 666 -3.31 -5.81 26.27
C PRO A 666 -2.12 -4.97 25.76
N TYR A 667 -2.08 -4.65 24.46
CA TYR A 667 -0.95 -3.97 23.81
C TYR A 667 -1.43 -2.91 22.81
N ALA A 668 -0.77 -1.75 22.78
CA ALA A 668 -0.77 -0.89 21.60
C ALA A 668 0.29 -1.39 20.60
N ILE A 669 0.34 -0.82 19.40
CA ILE A 669 1.38 -1.10 18.39
C ILE A 669 2.23 0.14 18.13
N ASP A 670 3.52 -0.07 17.82
CA ASP A 670 4.45 0.96 17.33
C ASP A 670 5.11 0.43 16.03
N VAL A 671 4.76 1.02 14.89
CA VAL A 671 5.27 0.65 13.55
C VAL A 671 6.12 1.77 12.96
N ASN A 672 7.42 1.48 12.74
CA ASN A 672 8.25 2.29 11.86
C ASN A 672 8.03 1.83 10.41
N ALA A 673 7.01 2.40 9.76
CA ALA A 673 6.60 2.04 8.40
C ALA A 673 7.71 2.33 7.37
N GLY A 674 8.06 1.29 6.60
CA GLY A 674 9.20 1.29 5.68
C GLY A 674 10.58 1.25 6.36
N TRP A 675 10.62 0.94 7.66
CA TRP A 675 11.79 0.83 8.53
C TRP A 675 12.87 1.88 8.26
N ARG A 676 12.58 3.14 8.59
CA ARG A 676 13.45 4.27 8.26
C ARG A 676 14.37 4.69 9.41
N VAL A 677 15.55 5.17 9.05
CA VAL A 677 16.52 5.82 9.94
C VAL A 677 15.91 7.15 10.44
N PRO A 678 15.86 7.42 11.76
CA PRO A 678 15.07 8.55 12.28
C PRO A 678 15.65 9.93 11.98
N TYR A 679 16.90 10.02 11.49
CA TYR A 679 17.59 11.29 11.21
C TYR A 679 17.89 11.54 9.71
N THR A 680 18.18 10.51 8.91
CA THR A 680 18.31 10.64 7.44
C THR A 680 17.03 10.28 6.69
N HIS A 681 16.04 9.67 7.35
CA HIS A 681 14.80 9.14 6.76
C HIS A 681 14.97 8.10 5.64
N MET A 682 16.20 7.62 5.41
CA MET A 682 16.47 6.53 4.47
C MET A 682 15.96 5.19 5.03
N PRO A 683 15.44 4.28 4.19
CA PRO A 683 15.13 2.91 4.63
C PRO A 683 16.36 2.15 5.10
N CYS A 684 16.17 1.24 6.05
CA CYS A 684 17.22 0.39 6.60
C CYS A 684 17.58 -0.82 5.74
N THR A 685 16.81 -1.15 4.70
CA THR A 685 17.19 -2.12 3.66
C THR A 685 17.86 -1.43 2.46
N GLU A 686 18.61 -2.20 1.68
CA GLU A 686 19.09 -1.73 0.39
C GLU A 686 17.93 -1.51 -0.59
N PRO A 687 18.05 -0.55 -1.53
CA PRO A 687 17.16 -0.50 -2.68
C PRO A 687 17.41 -1.70 -3.63
N PRO A 688 16.37 -2.22 -4.31
CA PRO A 688 15.13 -1.51 -4.59
C PRO A 688 14.01 -1.62 -3.55
N TYR A 689 13.23 -0.55 -3.37
CA TYR A 689 12.09 -0.51 -2.42
C TYR A 689 10.71 -0.77 -3.05
N GLY A 690 10.68 -1.00 -4.36
CA GLY A 690 9.44 -1.16 -5.11
C GLY A 690 9.67 -1.36 -6.60
N HIS A 691 8.76 -2.12 -7.20
CA HIS A 691 8.98 -2.85 -8.45
C HIS A 691 7.74 -2.86 -9.34
N ILE A 692 7.93 -3.23 -10.60
CA ILE A 692 6.86 -3.61 -11.52
C ILE A 692 7.31 -4.80 -12.37
N ARG A 693 6.42 -5.79 -12.49
CA ARG A 693 6.68 -7.10 -13.05
C ARG A 693 5.60 -7.50 -14.05
N ALA A 694 6.01 -8.09 -15.18
CA ALA A 694 5.14 -8.78 -16.11
C ALA A 694 5.19 -10.29 -15.87
N ILE A 695 4.03 -10.94 -15.89
CA ILE A 695 3.84 -12.36 -15.57
C ILE A 695 3.00 -13.02 -16.67
N SER A 696 3.39 -14.21 -17.10
CA SER A 696 2.62 -15.04 -18.05
C SER A 696 1.34 -15.56 -17.40
N LEU A 697 0.18 -15.17 -17.94
CA LEU A 697 -1.13 -15.56 -17.39
C LEU A 697 -1.33 -17.08 -17.37
N SER A 698 -0.86 -17.80 -18.39
CA SER A 698 -1.00 -19.25 -18.48
C SER A 698 -0.02 -20.06 -17.61
N SER A 699 1.04 -19.45 -17.07
CA SER A 699 2.11 -20.21 -16.39
C SER A 699 2.62 -19.61 -15.08
N GLY A 700 2.17 -18.42 -14.69
CA GLY A 700 2.60 -17.73 -13.45
C GLY A 700 4.06 -17.26 -13.46
N LYS A 701 4.80 -17.51 -14.54
CA LYS A 701 6.23 -17.18 -14.65
C LYS A 701 6.45 -15.70 -14.98
N THR A 702 7.43 -15.10 -14.32
CA THR A 702 7.95 -13.77 -14.66
C THR A 702 8.46 -13.74 -16.11
N LEU A 703 8.07 -12.70 -16.83
CA LEU A 703 8.55 -12.37 -18.18
C LEU A 703 9.67 -11.32 -18.08
N TRP A 704 9.39 -10.22 -17.37
CA TRP A 704 10.36 -9.24 -16.93
C TRP A 704 9.99 -8.65 -15.56
N ASP A 705 10.98 -8.11 -14.86
CA ASP A 705 10.84 -7.45 -13.56
C ASP A 705 11.87 -6.31 -13.44
N ARG A 706 11.52 -5.24 -12.73
CA ARG A 706 12.35 -4.04 -12.62
C ARG A 706 11.91 -3.12 -11.48
N PRO A 707 12.80 -2.25 -10.97
CA PRO A 707 12.42 -1.18 -10.06
C PRO A 707 11.41 -0.19 -10.68
N LEU A 708 10.46 0.26 -9.87
CA LEU A 708 9.50 1.30 -10.18
C LEU A 708 9.73 2.50 -9.25
N GLY A 709 10.17 3.63 -9.80
CA GLY A 709 10.42 4.87 -9.04
C GLY A 709 11.90 5.27 -8.95
N THR A 710 12.14 6.56 -8.74
CA THR A 710 13.47 7.19 -8.74
C THR A 710 13.72 8.08 -7.52
N ALA A 711 14.99 8.43 -7.32
CA ALA A 711 15.42 9.42 -6.33
C ALA A 711 14.94 10.86 -6.63
N ARG A 712 14.19 11.10 -7.71
CA ARG A 712 13.79 12.46 -8.14
C ARG A 712 13.11 13.25 -7.03
N ALA A 713 12.14 12.65 -6.34
CA ALA A 713 11.46 13.28 -5.20
C ALA A 713 11.86 12.68 -3.83
N ASN A 714 12.83 11.75 -3.81
CA ASN A 714 13.17 10.94 -2.64
C ASN A 714 14.66 11.03 -2.34
N GLY A 715 15.04 11.30 -1.09
CA GLY A 715 16.45 11.37 -0.72
C GLY A 715 16.70 11.65 0.76
N PRO A 716 17.99 11.74 1.16
CA PRO A 716 18.39 11.93 2.55
C PRO A 716 17.77 13.18 3.17
N PHE A 717 17.45 13.08 4.46
CA PHE A 717 16.79 14.11 5.25
C PHE A 717 15.39 14.51 4.71
N GLY A 718 14.76 13.64 3.92
CA GLY A 718 13.49 13.91 3.24
C GLY A 718 13.61 14.90 2.07
N LEU A 719 14.84 15.18 1.59
CA LEU A 719 15.08 16.16 0.54
C LEU A 719 15.04 15.51 -0.85
N PRO A 720 14.30 16.08 -1.82
CA PRO A 720 14.28 15.58 -3.20
C PRO A 720 15.63 15.79 -3.88
N THR A 721 16.21 14.74 -4.47
CA THR A 721 17.50 14.88 -5.16
C THR A 721 17.38 15.46 -6.58
N TYR A 722 16.18 15.42 -7.16
CA TYR A 722 15.89 15.71 -8.57
C TYR A 722 16.63 14.81 -9.59
N MET A 723 17.37 13.79 -9.14
CA MET A 723 18.12 12.88 -10.02
C MET A 723 17.27 11.68 -10.49
N PRO A 724 17.31 11.30 -11.78
CA PRO A 724 16.60 10.13 -12.33
C PRO A 724 17.28 8.79 -12.00
N ILE A 725 17.80 8.65 -10.78
CA ILE A 725 18.44 7.43 -10.28
C ILE A 725 17.35 6.42 -9.94
N ASN A 726 17.36 5.24 -10.60
CA ASN A 726 16.40 4.17 -10.34
C ASN A 726 16.70 3.47 -9.02
N ILE A 727 16.11 3.97 -7.93
CA ILE A 727 16.17 3.32 -6.62
C ILE A 727 15.02 2.34 -6.39
N GLY A 728 13.93 2.38 -7.16
CA GLY A 728 12.68 1.68 -6.82
C GLY A 728 12.09 2.26 -5.55
N THR A 729 10.95 2.92 -5.63
CA THR A 729 10.33 3.60 -4.47
C THR A 729 9.09 2.84 -4.02
N PRO A 730 8.61 3.07 -2.79
CA PRO A 730 7.24 2.75 -2.46
C PRO A 730 6.27 3.25 -3.55
N ASN A 731 5.29 2.44 -3.89
CA ASN A 731 4.38 2.65 -5.00
C ASN A 731 3.01 2.02 -4.70
N ASN A 732 1.99 2.86 -4.57
CA ASN A 732 0.60 2.46 -4.36
C ASN A 732 -0.29 3.18 -5.38
N GLY A 733 -1.43 2.58 -5.75
CA GLY A 733 -2.11 2.87 -7.02
C GLY A 733 -1.67 1.88 -8.11
N GLY A 734 -2.52 1.69 -9.13
CA GLY A 734 -2.38 0.57 -10.06
C GLY A 734 -1.80 0.90 -11.44
N PRO A 735 -1.61 -0.12 -12.29
CA PRO A 735 -1.35 0.04 -13.72
C PRO A 735 -2.65 0.07 -14.54
N ALA A 736 -2.60 0.67 -15.72
CA ALA A 736 -3.54 0.42 -16.82
C ALA A 736 -2.77 -0.08 -18.04
N VAL A 737 -3.34 -1.03 -18.79
CA VAL A 737 -2.68 -1.63 -19.97
C VAL A 737 -3.48 -1.36 -21.24
N THR A 738 -2.81 -1.23 -22.39
CA THR A 738 -3.46 -0.91 -23.67
C THR A 738 -3.16 -1.94 -24.76
N ALA A 739 -4.12 -2.12 -25.68
CA ALA A 739 -3.94 -2.85 -26.93
C ALA A 739 -2.75 -2.34 -27.76
N GLY A 740 -2.36 -1.06 -27.60
CA GLY A 740 -1.16 -0.44 -28.17
C GLY A 740 0.18 -0.92 -27.60
N GLY A 741 0.18 -1.80 -26.59
CA GLY A 741 1.38 -2.40 -26.01
C GLY A 741 2.04 -1.57 -24.92
N LEU A 742 1.28 -0.72 -24.22
CA LEU A 742 1.78 0.15 -23.15
C LEU A 742 1.13 -0.18 -21.80
N VAL A 743 1.92 -0.03 -20.75
CA VAL A 743 1.47 0.07 -19.36
C VAL A 743 1.57 1.54 -18.93
N PHE A 744 0.48 2.15 -18.51
CA PHE A 744 0.47 3.45 -17.85
C PHE A 744 0.42 3.28 -16.33
N ILE A 745 1.29 4.00 -15.60
CA ILE A 745 1.33 3.94 -14.12
C ILE A 745 1.93 5.22 -13.53
N ALA A 746 1.41 5.66 -12.37
CA ALA A 746 1.85 6.85 -11.63
C ALA A 746 2.16 6.60 -10.13
N ALA A 747 2.05 5.35 -9.68
CA ALA A 747 2.01 4.92 -8.28
C ALA A 747 3.20 5.33 -7.40
N ALA A 748 4.39 5.48 -7.98
CA ALA A 748 5.65 5.76 -7.28
C ALA A 748 5.67 7.14 -6.57
N THR A 749 6.36 7.24 -5.44
CA THR A 749 6.52 8.51 -4.69
C THR A 749 7.30 9.60 -5.43
N ASP A 750 7.89 9.30 -6.60
CA ASP A 750 8.69 10.25 -7.37
C ASP A 750 7.89 11.25 -8.25
N ASN A 751 6.56 11.15 -8.19
CA ASN A 751 5.58 12.05 -8.82
C ASN A 751 5.72 12.10 -10.35
N LEU A 752 5.91 10.93 -10.97
CA LEU A 752 5.97 10.76 -12.42
C LEU A 752 4.89 9.77 -12.90
N ILE A 753 4.01 10.22 -13.80
CA ILE A 753 3.27 9.29 -14.67
C ILE A 753 4.23 8.76 -15.74
N ARG A 754 4.06 7.49 -16.12
CA ARG A 754 4.93 6.76 -17.06
C ARG A 754 4.10 6.03 -18.10
N ALA A 755 4.66 5.88 -19.29
CA ALA A 755 4.35 4.79 -20.20
C ALA A 755 5.52 3.80 -20.21
N ILE A 756 5.23 2.52 -19.99
CA ILE A 756 6.20 1.42 -20.04
C ILE A 756 5.81 0.52 -21.21
N ASP A 757 6.76 0.24 -22.09
CA ASP A 757 6.60 -0.72 -23.18
C ASP A 757 6.43 -2.14 -22.60
N ILE A 758 5.31 -2.80 -22.92
CA ILE A 758 4.91 -4.05 -22.26
C ILE A 758 5.81 -5.23 -22.66
N GLU A 759 6.48 -5.16 -23.80
CA GLU A 759 7.31 -6.24 -24.35
C GLU A 759 8.75 -6.21 -23.79
N THR A 760 9.27 -5.01 -23.54
CA THR A 760 10.65 -4.78 -23.10
C THR A 760 10.78 -4.30 -21.65
N GLY A 761 9.69 -3.92 -20.96
CA GLY A 761 9.70 -3.38 -19.60
C GLY A 761 10.31 -1.97 -19.47
N LYS A 762 10.68 -1.33 -20.58
CA LYS A 762 11.36 -0.03 -20.59
C LYS A 762 10.34 1.11 -20.47
N THR A 763 10.67 2.12 -19.66
CA THR A 763 9.92 3.38 -19.68
C THR A 763 10.23 4.11 -20.99
N VAL A 764 9.21 4.36 -21.80
CA VAL A 764 9.33 4.99 -23.13
C VAL A 764 8.81 6.43 -23.17
N TRP A 765 8.00 6.83 -22.18
CA TRP A 765 7.57 8.21 -21.95
C TRP A 765 7.30 8.43 -20.45
N SER A 766 7.40 9.68 -19.98
CA SER A 766 6.96 10.10 -18.66
C SER A 766 6.76 11.62 -18.57
N ASP A 767 5.85 12.05 -17.69
CA ASP A 767 5.67 13.48 -17.33
C ASP A 767 5.64 13.66 -15.79
N VAL A 768 5.94 14.87 -15.35
CA VAL A 768 5.93 15.29 -13.94
C VAL A 768 4.51 15.68 -13.52
N LEU A 769 3.96 14.96 -12.56
CA LEU A 769 2.68 15.31 -11.95
C LEU A 769 2.85 16.47 -10.94
N PRO A 770 1.84 17.35 -10.82
CA PRO A 770 1.86 18.48 -9.86
C PRO A 770 1.69 18.05 -8.39
N ALA A 771 1.35 16.77 -8.16
CA ALA A 771 1.12 16.11 -6.89
C ALA A 771 1.36 14.60 -7.05
N GLY A 772 1.32 13.83 -5.97
CA GLY A 772 1.48 12.36 -6.06
C GLY A 772 0.32 11.67 -6.79
N GLY A 773 0.65 10.69 -7.65
CA GLY A 773 -0.27 9.94 -8.49
C GLY A 773 -0.64 8.57 -7.92
N GLN A 774 -1.06 8.51 -6.65
CA GLN A 774 -1.39 7.26 -5.94
C GLN A 774 -2.77 6.64 -6.32
N ALA A 775 -3.37 7.12 -7.41
CA ALA A 775 -4.53 6.53 -8.07
C ALA A 775 -4.10 5.63 -9.23
N THR A 776 -5.02 4.82 -9.77
CA THR A 776 -4.81 4.11 -11.03
C THR A 776 -5.10 5.08 -12.20
N PRO A 777 -4.26 5.18 -13.24
CA PRO A 777 -4.60 5.93 -14.44
C PRO A 777 -5.67 5.18 -15.24
N MET A 778 -6.44 5.89 -16.06
CA MET A 778 -7.37 5.29 -17.01
C MET A 778 -7.03 5.69 -18.44
N VAL A 779 -7.38 4.84 -19.40
CA VAL A 779 -7.21 5.08 -20.83
C VAL A 779 -8.55 4.88 -21.53
N TYR A 780 -8.97 5.85 -22.35
CA TYR A 780 -10.27 5.87 -23.00
C TYR A 780 -10.19 6.56 -24.37
N SER A 781 -11.29 6.61 -25.12
CA SER A 781 -11.37 7.42 -26.34
C SER A 781 -12.70 8.15 -26.52
N VAL A 782 -12.64 9.32 -27.15
CA VAL A 782 -13.80 10.14 -27.55
C VAL A 782 -13.58 10.55 -28.99
N ASN A 783 -14.59 10.38 -29.85
CA ASN A 783 -14.55 10.71 -31.28
C ASN A 783 -13.32 10.16 -32.04
N GLY A 784 -12.77 9.02 -31.60
CA GLY A 784 -11.58 8.38 -32.21
C GLY A 784 -10.23 8.93 -31.73
N ARG A 785 -10.20 9.93 -30.84
CA ARG A 785 -8.99 10.39 -30.14
C ARG A 785 -8.83 9.63 -28.82
N GLU A 786 -7.64 9.09 -28.57
CA GLU A 786 -7.30 8.33 -27.36
C GLU A 786 -6.69 9.27 -26.30
N PHE A 787 -7.12 9.10 -25.05
CA PHE A 787 -6.74 9.92 -23.91
C PHE A 787 -6.25 9.05 -22.74
N VAL A 788 -5.26 9.54 -22.01
CA VAL A 788 -4.75 8.97 -20.75
C VAL A 788 -4.99 9.98 -19.63
N THR A 789 -5.70 9.58 -18.58
CA THR A 789 -6.03 10.46 -17.43
C THR A 789 -5.56 9.86 -16.12
N ILE A 790 -5.05 10.72 -15.24
CA ILE A 790 -4.69 10.39 -13.86
C ILE A 790 -5.23 11.45 -12.89
N VAL A 791 -5.71 11.01 -11.74
CA VAL A 791 -5.98 11.90 -10.60
C VAL A 791 -4.73 11.97 -9.73
N ALA A 792 -4.25 13.19 -9.48
CA ALA A 792 -3.04 13.45 -8.71
C ALA A 792 -3.38 14.37 -7.52
N THR A 793 -3.57 13.75 -6.34
CA THR A 793 -3.83 14.48 -5.08
C THR A 793 -2.72 14.32 -4.03
N GLY A 794 -1.72 13.49 -4.30
CA GLY A 794 -0.77 13.03 -3.28
C GLY A 794 -1.40 12.07 -2.27
N HIS A 795 -0.59 11.50 -1.39
CA HIS A 795 -1.02 10.63 -0.31
C HIS A 795 -0.12 10.85 0.90
N HIS A 796 -0.72 11.25 2.03
CA HIS A 796 0.03 11.80 3.17
C HIS A 796 0.97 10.78 3.84
N PHE A 797 0.54 9.52 3.99
CA PHE A 797 1.36 8.42 4.50
C PHE A 797 2.56 8.11 3.59
N MET A 798 2.37 8.21 2.27
CA MET A 798 3.44 8.04 1.26
C MET A 798 4.32 9.29 1.13
N GLN A 799 4.02 10.35 1.90
CA GLN A 799 4.75 11.62 1.96
C GLN A 799 4.84 12.35 0.61
N THR A 800 3.92 12.09 -0.32
CA THR A 800 3.88 12.75 -1.64
C THR A 800 3.12 14.09 -1.58
N PRO A 801 3.51 15.10 -2.39
CA PRO A 801 2.93 16.44 -2.34
C PRO A 801 1.42 16.46 -2.59
N MET A 802 0.69 17.25 -1.79
CA MET A 802 -0.76 17.39 -1.83
C MET A 802 -1.26 18.24 -3.00
N GLY A 803 -2.30 17.77 -3.70
CA GLY A 803 -2.97 18.45 -4.79
C GLY A 803 -4.44 18.08 -4.93
N ASP A 804 -5.08 18.53 -6.00
CA ASP A 804 -6.50 18.30 -6.32
C ASP A 804 -6.74 18.14 -7.83
N TYR A 805 -5.75 17.60 -8.54
CA TYR A 805 -5.66 17.67 -10.00
C TYR A 805 -6.23 16.43 -10.69
N VAL A 806 -6.99 16.65 -11.77
CA VAL A 806 -7.19 15.65 -12.84
C VAL A 806 -6.32 16.10 -14.00
N VAL A 807 -5.43 15.22 -14.47
CA VAL A 807 -4.45 15.54 -15.53
C VAL A 807 -4.65 14.59 -16.69
N THR A 808 -4.84 15.14 -17.89
CA THR A 808 -5.18 14.35 -19.09
C THR A 808 -4.22 14.62 -20.25
N TYR A 809 -3.82 13.55 -20.92
CA TYR A 809 -2.86 13.52 -22.00
C TYR A 809 -3.47 12.89 -23.25
N ALA A 810 -3.09 13.37 -24.43
CA ALA A 810 -3.40 12.74 -25.72
C ALA A 810 -2.31 13.09 -26.75
N LEU A 811 -2.31 12.39 -27.90
CA LEU A 811 -1.55 12.85 -29.06
C LEU A 811 -2.22 14.12 -29.61
N ALA A 812 -1.44 14.98 -30.26
CA ALA A 812 -1.97 16.17 -30.93
C ALA A 812 -2.95 15.82 -32.06
N SER A 813 -3.92 16.70 -32.29
CA SER A 813 -4.88 16.65 -33.41
C SER A 813 -4.99 18.03 -34.06
N ASP A 814 -5.38 18.09 -35.33
CA ASP A 814 -5.45 19.33 -36.12
C ASP A 814 -6.31 20.44 -35.47
N ASP A 815 -7.28 20.06 -34.62
CA ASP A 815 -8.11 21.00 -33.85
C ASP A 815 -7.36 21.71 -32.70
N ASP A 816 -6.23 21.18 -32.20
CA ASP A 816 -5.51 21.76 -31.05
C ASP A 816 -4.79 23.08 -31.41
N ASP A 817 -4.33 23.20 -32.67
CA ASP A 817 -3.83 24.45 -33.26
C ASP A 817 -4.98 25.43 -33.59
N GLY A 818 -6.24 24.99 -33.45
CA GLY A 818 -7.46 25.55 -34.02
C GLY A 818 -8.38 26.34 -33.06
N GLN A 819 -7.81 26.98 -32.02
CA GLN A 819 -8.48 27.77 -30.95
C GLN A 819 -8.91 26.97 -29.70
N ASN A 820 -8.91 27.66 -28.55
CA ASN A 820 -9.48 27.21 -27.27
C ASN A 820 -8.86 25.97 -26.60
N THR A 821 -7.53 25.85 -26.59
CA THR A 821 -6.88 25.39 -25.34
C THR A 821 -7.24 26.40 -24.24
N PRO A 822 -7.85 25.99 -23.11
CA PRO A 822 -7.97 26.87 -21.95
C PRO A 822 -6.55 27.27 -21.51
N GLN A 823 -6.28 28.57 -21.35
CA GLN A 823 -4.97 28.98 -20.87
C GLN A 823 -4.72 28.36 -19.49
N LEU A 824 -3.76 27.42 -19.43
CA LEU A 824 -3.21 26.88 -18.20
C LEU A 824 -2.75 28.08 -17.36
N SER A 825 -3.48 28.38 -16.29
CA SER A 825 -3.31 29.61 -15.52
C SER A 825 -2.07 29.51 -14.64
N THR A 826 -0.90 29.66 -15.26
CA THR A 826 0.39 29.64 -14.58
C THR A 826 0.47 30.84 -13.65
N GLY A 827 0.36 30.58 -12.34
CA GLY A 827 0.78 31.53 -11.31
C GLY A 827 2.21 31.98 -11.62
N SER A 828 2.42 33.29 -11.77
CA SER A 828 3.60 33.79 -12.46
C SER A 828 4.84 33.75 -11.57
N ASP A 829 5.71 32.79 -11.81
CA ASP A 829 7.09 32.81 -11.31
C ASP A 829 8.08 32.88 -12.47
N LYS A 830 8.87 33.96 -12.55
CA LYS A 830 9.73 34.26 -13.71
C LYS A 830 11.10 33.59 -13.59
N GLY A 831 11.13 32.26 -13.68
CA GLY A 831 12.35 31.47 -13.90
C GLY A 831 12.53 31.15 -15.39
N ALA A 832 13.52 31.74 -16.06
CA ALA A 832 13.71 31.55 -17.50
C ALA A 832 14.21 30.14 -17.87
N ARG A 833 13.44 29.40 -18.69
CA ARG A 833 13.93 28.22 -19.41
C ARG A 833 14.61 28.65 -20.71
N THR A 834 15.86 28.27 -20.90
CA THR A 834 16.52 28.19 -22.21
C THR A 834 17.16 26.82 -22.36
N THR A 835 16.53 25.93 -23.12
CA THR A 835 17.02 24.59 -23.44
C THR A 835 17.54 24.57 -24.87
N THR A 836 18.85 24.42 -25.05
CA THR A 836 19.50 24.26 -26.37
C THR A 836 20.51 23.13 -26.33
N ASN A 837 20.43 22.22 -27.30
CA ASN A 837 21.38 21.12 -27.45
C ASN A 837 22.82 21.64 -27.70
N PRO A 838 23.85 20.94 -27.18
CA PRO A 838 25.23 21.27 -27.50
C PRO A 838 25.63 20.73 -28.88
N ALA A 839 25.99 21.63 -29.79
CA ALA A 839 26.85 21.34 -30.94
C ALA A 839 28.18 22.08 -30.73
N ALA A 840 29.28 21.51 -31.24
CA ALA A 840 30.62 22.03 -30.96
C ALA A 840 30.99 23.24 -31.83
N ASP A 841 31.64 24.24 -31.23
CA ASP A 841 32.98 24.63 -31.67
C ASP A 841 33.78 25.45 -30.62
N GLN A 842 35.05 25.72 -30.92
CA GLN A 842 36.03 26.55 -30.18
C GLN A 842 36.39 27.81 -31.02
N PRO A 843 37.21 28.81 -30.57
CA PRO A 843 37.78 29.09 -29.23
C PRO A 843 37.69 30.57 -28.76
N SER A 844 38.27 30.84 -27.57
CA SER A 844 39.23 31.95 -27.29
C SER A 844 38.85 33.20 -26.42
N ASN A 845 39.76 33.45 -25.47
CA ASN A 845 40.36 34.74 -25.03
C ASN A 845 39.63 35.79 -24.14
N THR A 846 40.20 35.96 -22.94
CA THR A 846 40.51 37.24 -22.21
C THR A 846 39.38 38.12 -21.65
N LEU A 847 39.52 38.90 -20.56
CA LEU A 847 40.47 38.95 -19.42
C LEU A 847 39.81 39.73 -18.23
N THR A 848 40.05 39.28 -17.00
CA THR A 848 40.18 39.96 -15.66
C THR A 848 40.03 41.51 -15.50
N PRO A 849 39.88 42.07 -14.26
CA PRO A 849 39.14 41.62 -13.04
C PRO A 849 38.53 42.79 -12.18
N ALA A 850 38.08 42.48 -10.94
CA ALA A 850 37.92 43.39 -9.77
C ALA A 850 36.77 44.46 -9.83
N ASP A 851 36.21 45.01 -8.75
CA ASP A 851 36.74 45.33 -7.39
C ASP A 851 35.83 44.92 -6.19
N VAL A 852 36.40 44.98 -4.97
CA VAL A 852 35.77 44.72 -3.65
C VAL A 852 36.40 45.63 -2.58
N PRO A 853 35.64 46.44 -1.81
CA PRO A 853 35.51 46.20 -0.35
C PRO A 853 34.11 46.57 0.22
N GLY A 854 33.72 46.19 1.45
CA GLY A 854 34.38 45.34 2.45
C GLY A 854 33.73 45.46 3.85
N GLU A 855 34.13 44.58 4.78
CA GLU A 855 33.96 44.63 6.27
C GLU A 855 32.52 44.63 6.86
N SER A 856 32.10 43.65 7.68
CA SER A 856 32.40 43.33 9.12
C SER A 856 31.44 44.02 10.12
N ALA A 857 31.02 43.47 11.28
CA ALA A 857 31.28 42.19 11.97
C ALA A 857 30.14 41.87 12.99
N GLN A 858 30.15 40.66 13.59
CA GLN A 858 29.68 40.21 14.95
C GLN A 858 28.43 40.89 15.62
N GLY A 859 27.50 40.20 16.32
CA GLY A 859 27.35 38.79 16.73
C GLY A 859 26.28 38.62 17.84
N GLN A 860 26.16 37.43 18.45
CA GLN A 860 25.31 37.04 19.62
C GLN A 860 23.78 36.81 19.44
N ILE A 861 23.41 35.52 19.27
CA ILE A 861 22.63 34.70 20.23
C ILE A 861 21.60 35.43 21.14
N ARG A 862 20.27 35.19 21.00
CA ARG A 862 19.47 34.18 21.77
C ARG A 862 17.95 34.17 21.43
N ALA A 863 17.37 32.97 21.39
CA ALA A 863 16.03 32.50 21.82
C ALA A 863 14.72 33.35 21.69
N ASP A 864 13.71 32.66 21.16
CA ASP A 864 12.27 32.59 21.52
C ASP A 864 11.27 33.76 21.26
N ASP A 865 10.32 33.48 20.34
CA ASP A 865 8.85 33.74 20.38
C ASP A 865 8.31 34.91 21.25
N SER A 866 7.62 35.93 20.72
CA SER A 866 6.35 35.77 20.00
C SER A 866 5.62 37.11 19.68
N ASN A 867 4.85 37.11 18.58
CA ASN A 867 3.58 37.84 18.34
C ASN A 867 3.58 39.39 18.16
N ALA A 868 2.43 39.88 17.64
CA ALA A 868 2.03 41.27 17.34
C ALA A 868 2.74 41.98 16.16
N GLY A 869 2.05 42.95 15.54
CA GLY A 869 2.49 43.68 14.35
C GLY A 869 1.93 45.12 14.24
N SER A 870 1.70 45.60 13.02
CA SER A 870 1.41 47.01 12.63
C SER A 870 2.66 47.93 12.58
N ALA A 871 2.74 49.04 11.82
CA ALA A 871 1.71 49.73 11.01
C ALA A 871 2.27 50.57 9.82
N ASN A 872 1.41 50.85 8.84
CA ASN A 872 1.20 52.10 8.05
C ASN A 872 2.35 52.92 7.38
N ALA A 873 2.20 53.16 6.07
CA ALA A 873 2.05 54.50 5.42
C ALA A 873 1.69 54.31 3.91
N MET A 874 0.51 54.66 3.38
CA MET A 874 -0.16 55.97 3.14
C MET A 874 0.14 56.67 1.78
N SER A 875 -0.77 56.50 0.80
CA SER A 875 -1.40 57.57 -0.03
C SER A 875 -2.42 56.94 -1.02
N GLY A 876 -3.48 57.59 -1.52
CA GLY A 876 -4.11 58.85 -1.09
C GLY A 876 -4.87 59.61 -2.20
N ARG A 877 -6.20 59.41 -2.34
CA ARG A 877 -7.27 60.23 -3.00
C ARG A 877 -8.57 59.38 -3.05
N ASP A 878 -9.72 59.81 -2.51
CA ASP A 878 -10.74 60.76 -3.03
C ASP A 878 -11.52 60.20 -4.24
N THR A 879 -12.87 60.23 -4.38
CA THR A 879 -14.08 60.60 -3.58
C THR A 879 -15.31 59.94 -4.31
N ASP A 880 -16.62 60.01 -3.99
CA ASP A 880 -17.48 60.81 -3.11
C ASP A 880 -18.85 60.11 -2.83
N ARG A 881 -19.54 60.43 -1.70
CA ARG A 881 -21.02 60.34 -1.42
C ARG A 881 -21.85 59.06 -1.77
N SER A 882 -23.17 58.97 -1.50
CA SER A 882 -23.98 59.05 -0.26
C SER A 882 -25.42 58.50 -0.57
N GLU A 883 -26.46 58.41 0.29
CA GLU A 883 -26.71 58.86 1.66
C GLU A 883 -27.69 57.92 2.45
N ALA A 884 -28.70 58.42 3.18
CA ALA A 884 -29.56 57.70 4.15
C ALA A 884 -31.09 57.82 3.91
N SER A 885 -31.93 57.03 4.61
CA SER A 885 -33.07 57.53 5.46
C SER A 885 -33.99 56.43 6.04
N ASP A 886 -34.61 56.69 7.20
CA ASP A 886 -35.57 55.86 7.94
C ASP A 886 -36.99 55.78 7.32
N ASN A 887 -37.86 54.83 7.75
CA ASN A 887 -38.88 55.06 8.80
C ASN A 887 -39.79 53.80 9.04
N ALA A 888 -40.67 53.81 10.05
CA ALA A 888 -41.52 52.67 10.46
C ALA A 888 -42.99 53.02 10.76
N THR A 889 -43.91 52.04 10.69
CA THR A 889 -45.26 51.90 11.33
C THR A 889 -46.02 50.72 10.66
N GLY A 890 -46.98 49.98 11.25
CA GLY A 890 -47.48 49.89 12.64
C GLY A 890 -48.77 49.03 12.78
N GLY A 891 -49.08 48.49 13.96
CA GLY A 891 -50.32 47.74 14.33
C GLY A 891 -50.17 46.21 14.39
N ASN A 892 -50.30 45.52 15.55
CA ASN A 892 -51.49 45.18 16.36
C ASN A 892 -52.25 43.92 15.85
N ASP A 893 -52.77 42.99 16.69
CA ASP A 893 -52.99 43.02 18.15
C ASP A 893 -53.03 41.59 18.80
N ARG A 894 -52.73 41.49 20.12
CA ARG A 894 -53.22 40.54 21.19
C ARG A 894 -53.42 39.00 20.93
N SER A 895 -53.27 38.06 21.91
CA SER A 895 -52.94 38.12 23.36
C SER A 895 -52.68 36.74 24.01
N ALA A 896 -51.81 36.69 25.03
CA ALA A 896 -51.72 35.71 26.16
C ALA A 896 -51.45 34.21 25.85
N SER A 897 -50.82 33.40 26.71
CA SER A 897 -50.48 33.54 28.16
C SER A 897 -49.01 33.14 28.50
N SER A 898 -48.65 33.03 29.80
CA SER A 898 -47.28 32.90 30.35
C SER A 898 -47.33 32.39 31.82
N PRO A 899 -46.25 32.38 32.66
CA PRO A 899 -44.80 32.17 32.45
C PRO A 899 -44.36 30.81 33.12
N LEU A 900 -43.28 30.49 33.88
CA LEU A 900 -42.09 31.10 34.56
C LEU A 900 -40.90 30.08 34.62
N PRO A 901 -39.66 30.46 35.05
CA PRO A 901 -38.42 29.64 34.94
C PRO A 901 -37.62 29.44 36.26
N ASN A 902 -36.43 28.82 36.17
CA ASN A 902 -35.10 29.24 36.70
C ASN A 902 -34.14 28.17 37.28
N ARG A 903 -32.85 28.43 36.98
CA ARG A 903 -31.59 27.78 37.42
C ARG A 903 -31.37 27.67 38.94
N ALA A 904 -30.58 26.66 39.35
CA ALA A 904 -29.47 26.80 40.32
C ALA A 904 -28.44 25.65 40.18
N ALA A 905 -27.22 25.88 40.69
CA ALA A 905 -26.07 24.94 40.83
C ALA A 905 -25.02 25.62 41.77
N PRO A 906 -23.86 25.02 42.15
CA PRO A 906 -23.38 23.63 42.02
C PRO A 906 -22.99 23.02 43.41
N GLY A 907 -22.19 21.95 43.45
CA GLY A 907 -21.57 21.40 44.68
C GLY A 907 -20.39 20.46 44.39
N GLU A 908 -19.39 20.42 45.27
CA GLU A 908 -18.14 19.65 45.14
C GLU A 908 -18.20 18.28 45.84
N ALA A 909 -17.27 17.38 45.51
CA ALA A 909 -17.00 16.17 46.29
C ALA A 909 -15.51 15.75 46.19
N THR A 910 -14.91 15.33 47.32
CA THR A 910 -13.47 15.03 47.45
C THR A 910 -13.23 13.65 48.08
N SER A 911 -12.31 12.88 47.48
CA SER A 911 -11.36 11.89 48.07
C SER A 911 -11.71 10.99 49.28
N ALA A 912 -11.35 9.70 49.14
CA ALA A 912 -11.01 8.70 50.18
C ALA A 912 -12.18 8.16 51.06
N ASP A 913 -12.24 6.87 51.43
CA ASP A 913 -11.27 6.10 52.22
C ASP A 913 -11.17 4.58 51.86
N GLU A 914 -10.32 3.85 52.59
CA GLU A 914 -9.97 2.42 52.43
C GLU A 914 -10.81 1.44 53.28
N MET A 915 -10.80 0.14 52.92
CA MET A 915 -10.84 -1.10 53.75
C MET A 915 -11.56 -2.26 53.01
N SER A 916 -11.33 -3.55 53.25
CA SER A 916 -10.15 -4.39 53.57
C SER A 916 -10.65 -5.81 53.87
N ASP A 917 -9.87 -6.85 53.55
CA ASP A 917 -9.97 -8.22 54.11
C ASP A 917 -11.24 -9.07 53.84
N ASN A 918 -11.24 -10.42 53.81
CA ASN A 918 -10.23 -11.46 53.63
C ASN A 918 -10.94 -12.85 53.61
N ASP A 919 -10.31 -13.90 53.05
CA ASP A 919 -10.64 -15.35 53.24
C ASP A 919 -12.05 -15.87 52.76
N THR A 920 -12.31 -17.18 52.54
CA THR A 920 -11.49 -18.41 52.69
C THR A 920 -11.74 -19.46 51.58
N ARG A 921 -10.87 -20.47 51.56
CA ARG A 921 -10.76 -21.63 50.65
C ARG A 921 -11.87 -22.71 50.73
N SER A 922 -11.92 -23.51 49.64
CA SER A 922 -11.97 -25.00 49.61
C SER A 922 -13.30 -25.77 49.48
N ALA A 923 -13.22 -26.78 48.60
CA ALA A 923 -14.07 -27.95 48.31
C ALA A 923 -14.53 -28.79 49.55
N ALA A 924 -15.47 -29.76 49.47
CA ALA A 924 -15.71 -30.70 48.36
C ALA A 924 -17.06 -31.48 48.38
N ASP A 925 -17.31 -32.17 47.24
CA ASP A 925 -17.93 -33.52 47.07
C ASP A 925 -19.45 -33.83 47.14
N ALA A 926 -19.78 -34.90 46.39
CA ALA A 926 -20.85 -35.92 46.57
C ALA A 926 -22.32 -35.71 46.09
N ASN A 927 -22.55 -36.02 44.80
CA ASN A 927 -23.44 -37.08 44.27
C ASN A 927 -24.96 -37.21 44.60
N ARG A 928 -25.78 -37.22 43.52
CA ARG A 928 -27.02 -38.03 43.25
C ARG A 928 -28.18 -38.10 44.29
N ALA A 929 -29.40 -37.71 43.86
CA ALA A 929 -30.52 -38.63 43.52
C ALA A 929 -31.86 -37.89 43.20
N ALA A 930 -32.75 -38.56 42.47
CA ALA A 930 -34.13 -38.17 42.11
C ALA A 930 -35.14 -38.47 43.28
N PRO A 931 -36.47 -38.19 43.21
CA PRO A 931 -37.40 -38.61 42.13
C PRO A 931 -38.54 -37.63 41.74
N ASP A 932 -39.38 -38.09 40.81
CA ASP A 932 -40.47 -37.39 40.10
C ASP A 932 -41.84 -37.36 40.84
N ALA A 933 -42.78 -36.55 40.32
CA ALA A 933 -44.02 -37.03 39.65
C ALA A 933 -45.25 -36.11 39.78
N ASN A 934 -46.00 -35.91 38.69
CA ASN A 934 -47.48 -35.94 38.68
C ASN A 934 -48.07 -36.04 37.25
N SER A 935 -49.35 -36.41 37.14
CA SER A 935 -50.08 -36.84 35.92
C SER A 935 -51.48 -36.15 35.83
N ALA A 936 -52.48 -36.47 34.98
CA ALA A 936 -52.71 -37.44 33.88
C ALA A 936 -53.93 -37.00 33.01
N ASP A 937 -54.11 -37.57 31.80
CA ASP A 937 -55.40 -37.93 31.09
C ASP A 937 -55.03 -38.42 29.65
N SER A 938 -55.43 -39.55 29.05
CA SER A 938 -56.71 -40.30 28.81
C SER A 938 -57.38 -39.98 27.45
N ALA A 939 -57.95 -40.88 26.62
CA ALA A 939 -57.90 -42.36 26.43
C ALA A 939 -58.51 -42.78 25.03
N ASP A 940 -58.49 -44.09 24.66
CA ASP A 940 -59.24 -44.78 23.55
C ASP A 940 -58.94 -44.42 22.05
N SER A 941 -59.47 -45.09 20.98
CA SER A 941 -59.47 -46.52 20.49
C SER A 941 -60.24 -46.60 19.12
N ALA A 942 -60.23 -47.62 18.21
CA ALA A 942 -59.35 -48.76 17.81
C ALA A 942 -59.78 -49.39 16.42
N ASP A 943 -59.05 -50.43 15.95
CA ASP A 943 -59.38 -51.51 14.95
C ASP A 943 -59.47 -51.36 13.38
N GLU A 944 -58.67 -52.23 12.71
CA GLU A 944 -58.87 -53.18 11.56
C GLU A 944 -59.25 -52.91 10.06
N THR A 945 -58.56 -53.67 9.18
CA THR A 945 -58.99 -54.41 7.93
C THR A 945 -58.93 -53.90 6.46
N SER A 946 -57.92 -54.41 5.70
CA SER A 946 -58.00 -55.25 4.45
C SER A 946 -58.21 -54.70 3.00
N GLY A 947 -57.67 -55.45 1.99
CA GLY A 947 -57.85 -55.31 0.51
C GLY A 947 -56.63 -54.73 -0.26
N ASP A 948 -55.80 -55.38 -1.10
CA ASP A 948 -55.90 -56.53 -2.05
C ASP A 948 -56.85 -56.31 -3.26
N THR A 949 -56.60 -56.68 -4.54
CA THR A 949 -55.54 -57.37 -5.35
C THR A 949 -55.72 -56.98 -6.85
N ALA A 950 -54.95 -57.34 -7.91
CA ALA A 950 -53.54 -57.70 -8.22
C ALA A 950 -53.40 -57.87 -9.78
N GLY A 951 -52.19 -58.09 -10.36
CA GLY A 951 -52.01 -58.43 -11.80
C GLY A 951 -50.55 -58.65 -12.27
N GLN A 952 -50.30 -59.61 -13.18
CA GLN A 952 -48.95 -60.14 -13.54
C GLN A 952 -48.75 -60.46 -15.04
N ASP A 953 -47.47 -60.50 -15.48
CA ASP A 953 -46.76 -61.43 -16.42
C ASP A 953 -45.37 -60.82 -16.76
N GLY A 954 -44.31 -61.50 -17.25
CA GLY A 954 -44.02 -62.92 -17.56
C GLY A 954 -43.15 -63.04 -18.85
N SER A 955 -42.04 -63.80 -18.95
CA SER A 955 -41.21 -64.57 -18.00
C SER A 955 -39.77 -64.80 -18.56
N ASP A 956 -38.83 -65.33 -17.73
CA ASP A 956 -37.54 -66.01 -18.07
C ASP A 956 -36.42 -65.14 -18.72
N ASP A 957 -35.08 -65.34 -18.59
CA ASP A 957 -34.16 -66.18 -17.78
C ASP A 957 -32.77 -65.43 -17.73
N THR A 958 -31.55 -65.87 -17.33
CA THR A 958 -30.92 -67.16 -16.93
C THR A 958 -29.67 -66.93 -16.01
N GLU A 959 -29.33 -67.95 -15.20
CA GLU A 959 -27.99 -68.30 -14.64
C GLU A 959 -27.20 -67.41 -13.64
N SER A 960 -26.43 -68.12 -12.79
CA SER A 960 -25.57 -67.71 -11.64
C SER A 960 -24.54 -68.86 -11.39
N PRO A 961 -23.53 -68.82 -10.48
CA PRO A 961 -23.53 -68.20 -9.13
C PRO A 961 -22.18 -67.60 -8.62
N GLY A 962 -22.11 -67.27 -7.31
CA GLY A 962 -20.91 -66.90 -6.53
C GLY A 962 -20.05 -68.11 -6.08
N PRO A 963 -19.39 -68.14 -4.87
CA PRO A 963 -19.59 -67.38 -3.61
C PRO A 963 -18.40 -66.44 -3.24
N SER A 964 -18.33 -65.58 -2.21
CA SER A 964 -18.95 -65.37 -0.87
C SER A 964 -18.28 -66.08 0.35
N ILE A 965 -18.24 -65.37 1.51
CA ILE A 965 -18.13 -65.79 2.95
C ILE A 965 -17.31 -64.78 3.82
N ASP A 966 -18.05 -63.81 4.39
CA ASP A 966 -18.32 -63.56 5.82
C ASP A 966 -17.25 -63.37 6.95
N ASN A 967 -17.53 -62.34 7.77
CA ASN A 967 -17.51 -62.23 9.24
C ASN A 967 -16.26 -61.87 10.12
N ASP A 968 -16.20 -60.57 10.49
CA ASP A 968 -16.61 -60.00 11.80
C ASP A 968 -15.77 -60.12 13.12
N THR A 969 -15.93 -59.09 13.97
CA THR A 969 -15.69 -58.95 15.44
C THR A 969 -14.29 -58.75 16.10
N THR A 970 -14.19 -57.60 16.79
CA THR A 970 -13.66 -57.36 18.17
C THR A 970 -12.15 -57.32 18.55
N SER A 971 -11.67 -56.07 18.73
CA SER A 971 -11.18 -55.49 20.02
C SER A 971 -9.73 -55.69 20.54
N ALA A 972 -9.38 -54.76 21.46
CA ALA A 972 -8.27 -54.74 22.44
C ALA A 972 -6.85 -54.32 22.01
N ALA A 973 -6.33 -53.33 22.75
CA ALA A 973 -4.92 -52.93 22.93
C ALA A 973 -4.41 -53.50 24.30
N PRO A 974 -3.20 -53.22 24.87
CA PRO A 974 -2.22 -52.16 24.53
C PRO A 974 -0.70 -52.50 24.68
N GLU A 975 0.13 -51.47 24.48
CA GLU A 975 1.47 -51.17 25.07
C GLU A 975 2.62 -52.20 25.11
N ALA A 976 3.78 -51.79 24.54
CA ALA A 976 5.12 -52.11 25.07
C ALA A 976 6.18 -51.03 24.66
N ARG A 977 7.19 -50.85 25.51
CA ARG A 977 8.18 -49.73 25.52
C ARG A 977 9.32 -49.75 24.48
N GLU A 978 9.78 -48.53 24.19
CA GLU A 978 11.19 -48.05 24.10
C GLU A 978 12.35 -49.05 23.94
N THR A 979 13.28 -48.77 23.01
CA THR A 979 14.69 -48.40 23.33
C THR A 979 15.46 -47.92 22.09
N ALA A 980 16.43 -47.02 22.29
CA ALA A 980 17.46 -46.67 21.29
C ALA A 980 18.77 -47.45 21.58
N PRO A 981 19.71 -47.58 20.61
CA PRO A 981 20.88 -46.68 20.69
C PRO A 981 21.62 -46.35 19.35
N THR A 982 22.40 -45.26 19.39
CA THR A 982 23.58 -44.95 18.53
C THR A 982 24.89 -45.43 19.24
N PRO A 983 26.14 -45.40 18.68
CA PRO A 983 26.68 -44.52 17.62
C PRO A 983 27.80 -45.10 16.68
N ALA A 984 28.44 -44.19 15.91
CA ALA A 984 29.82 -44.29 15.35
C ALA A 984 30.07 -45.33 14.23
N GLU A 985 31.08 -45.22 13.33
CA GLU A 985 31.98 -44.12 12.89
C GLU A 985 32.58 -44.52 11.51
N ASN A 986 32.97 -43.55 10.66
CA ASN A 986 34.16 -43.66 9.79
C ASN A 986 34.50 -42.33 9.06
N THR A 987 35.71 -42.25 8.47
CA THR A 987 36.36 -40.96 8.13
C THR A 987 37.14 -40.95 6.80
N MET A 988 37.46 -39.73 6.30
CA MET A 988 38.51 -39.40 5.31
C MET A 988 38.30 -39.88 3.85
N SER A 989 38.87 -39.27 2.78
CA SER A 989 39.66 -38.01 2.61
C SER A 989 39.67 -37.57 1.13
N SER A 990 39.88 -36.26 0.85
CA SER A 990 40.45 -35.65 -0.37
C SER A 990 39.74 -35.85 -1.75
N GLY A 991 39.74 -34.87 -2.68
CA GLY A 991 40.34 -33.54 -2.66
C GLY A 991 40.10 -32.70 -3.94
N SER A 992 40.80 -31.58 -4.05
CA SER A 992 40.82 -30.55 -5.13
C SER A 992 41.17 -31.08 -6.55
N ASN A 993 41.02 -30.36 -7.69
CA ASN A 993 40.93 -28.91 -7.92
C ASN A 993 40.46 -28.52 -9.37
N THR A 994 40.08 -27.24 -9.56
CA THR A 994 40.17 -26.39 -10.80
C THR A 994 39.53 -26.74 -12.17
N THR A 995 38.90 -25.70 -12.75
CA THR A 995 38.47 -25.38 -14.13
C THR A 995 39.63 -25.09 -15.12
N PRO A 996 39.43 -24.63 -16.40
CA PRO A 996 38.26 -24.64 -17.33
C PRO A 996 38.59 -25.15 -18.77
N LEU A 997 37.62 -25.16 -19.72
CA LEU A 997 37.78 -24.69 -21.12
C LEU A 997 36.49 -24.80 -21.99
N ALA A 998 36.44 -24.01 -23.06
CA ALA A 998 35.50 -24.01 -24.21
C ALA A 998 36.18 -23.25 -25.39
N PRO A 999 35.63 -23.13 -26.63
CA PRO A 999 34.46 -23.77 -27.26
C PRO A 999 34.74 -24.40 -28.66
N ALA A 1000 33.75 -25.09 -29.25
CA ALA A 1000 33.53 -25.31 -30.70
C ALA A 1000 32.05 -25.78 -30.85
N GLU A 1001 31.19 -25.23 -31.70
CA GLU A 1001 31.15 -25.30 -33.18
C GLU A 1001 31.03 -26.72 -33.76
N ASP A 1002 29.82 -27.09 -34.20
CA ASP A 1002 29.57 -27.46 -35.61
C ASP A 1002 28.06 -27.27 -35.96
N HIS A 1003 27.73 -27.23 -37.26
CA HIS A 1003 26.38 -27.08 -37.79
C HIS A 1003 25.76 -28.42 -38.23
N THR A 1004 24.44 -28.60 -38.07
CA THR A 1004 23.60 -29.17 -39.15
C THR A 1004 22.09 -28.95 -38.95
N THR A 1005 21.42 -28.67 -40.08
CA THR A 1005 19.97 -28.54 -40.32
C THR A 1005 19.44 -29.78 -41.08
N PRO A 1006 18.12 -29.96 -41.40
CA PRO A 1006 16.90 -29.23 -40.99
C PRO A 1006 15.67 -30.13 -40.65
N SER A 1007 14.56 -29.46 -40.35
CA SER A 1007 13.18 -29.69 -40.87
C SER A 1007 12.15 -30.47 -40.04
N GLN A 1008 10.93 -29.91 -40.09
CA GLN A 1008 9.63 -30.40 -39.62
C GLN A 1008 9.52 -30.59 -38.08
N HIS A 1009 8.43 -30.17 -37.43
CA HIS A 1009 7.10 -29.85 -37.96
C HIS A 1009 6.55 -28.47 -37.55
#